data_AF-A0A328WIE0-F1
#
_entry.id   AF-A0A328WIE0-F1
#
_cell.length_a   1.000
_cell.length_b   1.000
_cell.length_c   1.000
_cell.angle_alpha   90.00
_cell.angle_beta   90.00
_cell.angle_gamma   90.00
#
_symmetry.space_group_name_H-M   'P 1'
#
loop_
_entity.id
_entity.type
_entity.pdbx_description
1 polymer ?
#
loop_
_entity_poly.entity_id
_entity_poly.type
_entity_poly.pdbx_seq_one_letter_code
_entity_poly.pdbx_strand_id
1 'polypeptide(L)'
;MPDFPSRTIQQQMYTRERRGIFRSAEGFDTVARSSGLEASFIKKVLHPFCQYEAPAELTARSEREAAAYPAALHLFHAETGETVLGRSVFQPADFTGLRSAFFTHHYVIPDGFLKDEHSAYQTWLQASFADHYDIEEGVDLPQLPAIPVQADSQAAISYKRAPALLQELGIDEKVFKQLLYACISAAAGKRKVYIVLDVPVEQLSAKAVQLLFVLFGRLPYALRQVLGFVTYAKEPQSKKGLHLMFVEKGSLRLSDRSIEKDYLFELAAGRVINADLKWSEQPYLDFAWETLLDPDRSERFFAFAEQMLADMEPGLGILLDSYDDLCVLFQIEEGHEGLYHEHKHAVLRAILLYLKPAGALASKGRLDQLFHTLFAQEFELVKGGQVPDAAIAGFVRDYHAINPRQHHDLIVEYFIRSLNNALSKRRQDVTEAIYDLLEGSPALSRAFYARVLTSPGLPALMFDPYMKKRMQQAASPTDLVDLIGLWVRNHPLLLEQENYIRLAEAQLVDKLKQDSDPVRAVNAVLDQLDSLEHHPQKGIGRYQGGTAFADRLIYAANLFLLRELEPEQLSQKQLLDIGFLQMPKEFKGWVERFDSRIRSKAAVMLSLHQWSSREEARVEVLEDLSAEERERTQQIMRIWLQNHVVPSRFDSITLAFCTEIRSSAVDYRGLLDYLHRYGNSPEVVYQYMKWSAEQPVFVRPRGLVPAYATAIVDYFKTYDREAFKNKEYAKTYFNSPAPILKPVYTKVRAELASPLVRWIRQHSRFVKITSSLLAVIVIAGAVFMMIQNGKGPADGSADPNPVTTPPVTAPPASSDTIPEKPLLTATVVEEGEQEGKTQLSFHFKQPAACRGFNVDELQIVGNDASTLFEAASPELTRVCADETPGEAEADPSGTEIESTDNQTDPKTGTAEGEDSSDPAEGEAVESSESVGDAQENQTYSSQVTVKLDKLLDVSLVEKVVVDGVSYDLSDESALSEEPEQTPENETDEGV
;
A
#
# COMPACT_ATOMS: atom_id res chain seq x y z
N MET A 1 -50.34 18.83 12.13
CA MET A 1 -50.13 17.89 11.02
C MET A 1 -50.34 18.68 9.75
N PRO A 2 -49.35 18.79 8.84
CA PRO A 2 -49.63 19.16 7.47
C PRO A 2 -50.35 17.97 6.80
N ASP A 3 -51.31 18.25 5.93
CA ASP A 3 -51.93 17.22 5.09
C ASP A 3 -50.88 16.66 4.14
N PHE A 4 -50.60 15.36 4.22
CA PHE A 4 -49.87 14.68 3.16
C PHE A 4 -50.75 14.73 1.90
N PRO A 5 -50.23 15.18 0.74
CA PRO A 5 -51.00 15.13 -0.49
C PRO A 5 -51.40 13.68 -0.74
N SER A 6 -52.69 13.44 -1.02
CA SER A 6 -53.19 12.10 -1.30
C SER A 6 -52.51 11.58 -2.55
N ARG A 7 -51.50 10.72 -2.39
CA ARG A 7 -50.89 9.97 -3.49
C ARG A 7 -52.02 9.13 -4.11
N THR A 8 -52.36 9.43 -5.36
CA THR A 8 -53.41 8.77 -6.14
C THR A 8 -52.82 8.29 -7.46
N ILE A 9 -53.31 7.16 -7.97
CA ILE A 9 -52.86 6.61 -9.25
C ILE A 9 -53.38 7.52 -10.37
N GLN A 10 -52.45 7.97 -11.23
CA GLN A 10 -52.78 8.75 -12.41
C GLN A 10 -52.98 7.83 -13.62
N GLN A 11 -53.71 8.31 -14.63
CA GLN A 11 -54.02 7.56 -15.85
C GLN A 11 -53.59 8.32 -17.11
N GLN A 12 -53.27 7.58 -18.18
CA GLN A 12 -53.08 8.11 -19.53
C GLN A 12 -53.66 7.12 -20.55
N MET A 13 -54.42 7.63 -21.53
CA MET A 13 -54.92 6.86 -22.67
C MET A 13 -54.34 7.45 -23.97
N TYR A 14 -53.88 6.57 -24.86
CA TYR A 14 -53.19 6.92 -26.10
C TYR A 14 -53.68 6.05 -27.26
N THR A 15 -54.02 6.66 -28.38
CA THR A 15 -54.38 5.97 -29.63
C THR A 15 -54.27 6.96 -30.81
N ARG A 16 -54.57 6.48 -32.03
CA ARG A 16 -54.72 7.33 -33.20
C ARG A 16 -56.14 7.87 -33.28
N GLU A 17 -56.26 9.19 -33.27
CA GLU A 17 -57.55 9.87 -33.20
C GLU A 17 -57.54 11.20 -33.96
N ARG A 18 -58.72 11.82 -34.14
CA ARG A 18 -58.92 13.12 -34.82
C ARG A 18 -58.17 14.28 -34.16
N ARG A 19 -57.95 14.18 -32.85
CA ARG A 19 -57.28 15.18 -31.98
C ARG A 19 -56.73 14.47 -30.73
N GLY A 20 -55.68 15.04 -30.13
CA GLY A 20 -55.18 14.68 -28.82
C GLY A 20 -54.87 15.91 -27.96
N ILE A 21 -54.30 15.67 -26.78
CA ILE A 21 -53.96 16.71 -25.80
C ILE A 21 -52.79 17.59 -26.28
N PHE A 22 -51.88 17.06 -27.10
CA PHE A 22 -50.70 17.78 -27.58
C PHE A 22 -50.75 18.13 -29.07
N ARG A 23 -51.64 17.48 -29.85
CA ARG A 23 -51.80 17.71 -31.30
C ARG A 23 -53.28 17.91 -31.64
N SER A 24 -53.60 19.01 -32.31
CA SER A 24 -54.95 19.34 -32.79
C SER A 24 -55.32 18.69 -34.14
N ALA A 25 -54.40 17.93 -34.74
CA ALA A 25 -54.57 17.24 -36.01
C ALA A 25 -54.60 15.72 -35.83
N GLU A 26 -55.09 15.00 -36.84
CA GLU A 26 -55.11 13.55 -36.88
C GLU A 26 -53.72 12.95 -36.60
N GLY A 27 -53.67 11.96 -35.70
CA GLY A 27 -52.47 11.18 -35.46
C GLY A 27 -52.53 10.39 -34.15
N PHE A 28 -51.46 9.65 -33.88
CA PHE A 28 -51.24 9.04 -32.56
C PHE A 28 -50.84 10.14 -31.55
N ASP A 29 -51.60 10.25 -30.46
CA ASP A 29 -51.34 11.15 -29.34
C ASP A 29 -52.04 10.65 -28.06
N THR A 30 -51.72 11.26 -26.92
CA THR A 30 -52.54 11.10 -25.71
C THR A 30 -53.91 11.72 -25.93
N VAL A 31 -54.97 10.93 -25.81
CA VAL A 31 -56.37 11.40 -25.97
C VAL A 31 -56.98 11.86 -24.65
N ALA A 32 -56.61 11.22 -23.53
CA ALA A 32 -57.06 11.60 -22.19
C ALA A 32 -55.97 11.32 -21.13
N ARG A 33 -55.93 12.12 -20.06
CA ARG A 33 -54.99 11.96 -18.94
C ARG A 33 -55.61 12.38 -17.61
N SER A 34 -55.09 11.89 -16.49
CA SER A 34 -55.42 12.47 -15.18
C SER A 34 -54.77 13.84 -15.00
N SER A 35 -55.46 14.73 -14.29
CA SER A 35 -55.05 16.12 -14.07
C SER A 35 -53.69 16.29 -13.37
N GLY A 36 -53.28 15.31 -12.53
CA GLY A 36 -52.00 15.32 -11.82
C GLY A 36 -50.80 14.82 -12.63
N LEU A 37 -51.01 14.36 -13.88
CA LEU A 37 -49.95 13.76 -14.69
C LEU A 37 -49.33 14.79 -15.64
N GLU A 38 -48.07 15.16 -15.43
CA GLU A 38 -47.43 16.25 -16.19
C GLU A 38 -47.24 15.95 -17.69
N ALA A 39 -47.33 16.99 -18.52
CA ALA A 39 -47.12 16.88 -19.96
C ALA A 39 -45.67 16.50 -20.35
N SER A 40 -44.70 16.92 -19.53
CA SER A 40 -43.29 16.54 -19.58
C SER A 40 -43.11 15.03 -19.41
N PHE A 41 -43.67 14.47 -18.33
CA PHE A 41 -43.65 13.05 -17.99
C PHE A 41 -44.32 12.21 -19.08
N ILE A 42 -45.51 12.60 -19.55
CA ILE A 42 -46.21 11.86 -20.62
C ILE A 42 -45.36 11.77 -21.89
N LYS A 43 -44.76 12.89 -22.34
CA LYS A 43 -43.98 12.91 -23.59
C LYS A 43 -42.61 12.25 -23.48
N LYS A 44 -41.93 12.37 -22.33
CA LYS A 44 -40.57 11.84 -22.14
C LYS A 44 -40.55 10.40 -21.63
N VAL A 45 -41.51 10.03 -20.78
CA VAL A 45 -41.53 8.74 -20.05
C VAL A 45 -42.57 7.78 -20.62
N LEU A 46 -43.81 8.22 -20.90
CA LEU A 46 -44.89 7.30 -21.32
C LEU A 46 -44.98 7.08 -22.84
N HIS A 47 -44.81 8.13 -23.65
CA HIS A 47 -44.86 8.04 -25.12
C HIS A 47 -43.88 7.02 -25.71
N PRO A 48 -42.63 6.83 -25.21
CA PRO A 48 -41.74 5.75 -25.66
C PRO A 48 -42.26 4.31 -25.46
N PHE A 49 -43.31 4.10 -24.66
CA PHE A 49 -43.98 2.81 -24.45
C PHE A 49 -45.37 2.75 -25.09
N CYS A 50 -45.84 3.86 -25.67
CA CYS A 50 -47.07 3.92 -26.45
C CYS A 50 -46.83 3.40 -27.87
N GLN A 51 -46.56 2.09 -28.01
CA GLN A 51 -46.37 1.42 -29.30
C GLN A 51 -46.96 0.00 -29.26
N TYR A 52 -47.33 -0.51 -30.43
CA TYR A 52 -47.71 -1.91 -30.62
C TYR A 52 -47.46 -2.32 -32.07
N GLU A 53 -46.81 -3.47 -32.27
CA GLU A 53 -46.66 -4.09 -33.59
C GLU A 53 -47.42 -5.41 -33.63
N ALA A 54 -48.31 -5.55 -34.61
CA ALA A 54 -49.07 -6.77 -34.85
C ALA A 54 -48.14 -7.97 -35.15
N PRO A 55 -48.39 -9.18 -34.62
CA PRO A 55 -47.55 -10.34 -34.90
C PRO A 55 -47.51 -10.66 -36.39
N ALA A 56 -46.37 -11.14 -36.86
CA ALA A 56 -46.18 -11.55 -38.24
C ALA A 56 -47.14 -12.70 -38.62
N GLU A 57 -47.35 -13.67 -37.74
CA GLU A 57 -48.26 -14.81 -37.99
C GLU A 57 -49.72 -14.37 -38.21
N LEU A 58 -50.25 -13.50 -37.34
CA LEU A 58 -51.62 -13.00 -37.44
C LEU A 58 -51.81 -12.07 -38.65
N THR A 59 -50.79 -11.26 -38.95
CA THR A 59 -50.79 -10.36 -40.11
C THR A 59 -50.77 -11.16 -41.42
N ALA A 60 -49.95 -12.22 -41.50
CA ALA A 60 -49.85 -13.08 -42.68
C ALA A 60 -51.17 -13.80 -43.02
N ARG A 61 -51.96 -14.20 -42.01
CA ARG A 61 -53.29 -14.79 -42.21
C ARG A 61 -54.44 -13.79 -42.36
N SER A 62 -54.13 -12.48 -42.35
CA SER A 62 -55.13 -11.39 -42.42
C SER A 62 -56.20 -11.48 -41.33
N GLU A 63 -55.78 -11.77 -40.09
CA GLU A 63 -56.66 -11.83 -38.92
C GLU A 63 -57.40 -10.49 -38.72
N ARG A 64 -58.64 -10.56 -38.22
CA ARG A 64 -59.49 -9.38 -37.97
C ARG A 64 -60.09 -9.36 -36.57
N GLU A 65 -60.09 -10.49 -35.85
CA GLU A 65 -60.58 -10.53 -34.49
C GLU A 65 -59.57 -9.88 -33.54
N ALA A 66 -59.92 -8.73 -32.95
CA ALA A 66 -59.03 -7.98 -32.04
C ALA A 66 -58.52 -8.83 -30.88
N ALA A 67 -59.38 -9.72 -30.35
CA ALA A 67 -59.06 -10.60 -29.22
C ALA A 67 -58.04 -11.70 -29.54
N ALA A 68 -57.78 -11.99 -30.83
CA ALA A 68 -56.72 -12.93 -31.23
C ALA A 68 -55.32 -12.31 -31.08
N TYR A 69 -55.20 -10.97 -31.05
CA TYR A 69 -53.92 -10.29 -30.94
C TYR A 69 -53.44 -10.24 -29.47
N PRO A 70 -52.20 -10.67 -29.17
CA PRO A 70 -51.70 -10.67 -27.81
C PRO A 70 -51.55 -9.23 -27.29
N ALA A 71 -52.19 -8.91 -26.17
CA ALA A 71 -52.01 -7.62 -25.50
C ALA A 71 -50.58 -7.50 -24.95
N ALA A 72 -49.89 -6.39 -25.22
CA ALA A 72 -48.60 -6.11 -24.58
C ALA A 72 -48.85 -5.46 -23.21
N LEU A 73 -48.79 -6.24 -22.13
CA LEU A 73 -48.75 -5.73 -20.76
C LEU A 73 -47.29 -5.42 -20.43
N HIS A 74 -47.00 -4.21 -19.97
CA HIS A 74 -45.64 -3.81 -19.57
C HIS A 74 -45.62 -3.10 -18.22
N LEU A 75 -44.51 -3.26 -17.53
CA LEU A 75 -44.21 -2.59 -16.27
C LEU A 75 -42.77 -2.07 -16.30
N PHE A 76 -42.56 -0.84 -15.83
CA PHE A 76 -41.23 -0.29 -15.58
C PHE A 76 -41.28 0.74 -14.45
N HIS A 77 -40.13 1.00 -13.84
CA HIS A 77 -39.97 2.02 -12.81
C HIS A 77 -39.29 3.26 -13.42
N ALA A 78 -39.85 4.43 -13.16
CA ALA A 78 -39.31 5.71 -13.62
C ALA A 78 -38.17 6.18 -12.71
N GLU A 79 -37.27 7.01 -13.23
CA GLU A 79 -36.15 7.59 -12.44
C GLU A 79 -36.63 8.48 -11.30
N THR A 80 -37.86 8.99 -11.39
CA THR A 80 -38.56 9.79 -10.39
C THR A 80 -39.29 8.95 -9.33
N GLY A 81 -39.20 7.61 -9.41
CA GLY A 81 -39.71 6.65 -8.41
C GLY A 81 -41.10 6.08 -8.70
N GLU A 82 -41.84 6.60 -9.67
CA GLU A 82 -43.17 6.05 -10.00
C GLU A 82 -43.07 4.70 -10.72
N THR A 83 -43.95 3.78 -10.37
CA THR A 83 -44.14 2.53 -11.12
C THR A 83 -45.18 2.77 -12.21
N VAL A 84 -44.78 2.57 -13.47
CA VAL A 84 -45.65 2.65 -14.63
C VAL A 84 -46.08 1.25 -15.03
N LEU A 85 -47.40 1.02 -15.04
CA LEU A 85 -48.02 -0.22 -15.48
C LEU A 85 -48.92 0.10 -16.69
N GLY A 86 -48.63 -0.48 -17.85
CA GLY A 86 -49.34 -0.19 -19.09
C GLY A 86 -49.82 -1.44 -19.82
N ARG A 87 -50.85 -1.27 -20.65
CA ARG A 87 -51.31 -2.29 -21.59
C ARG A 87 -51.57 -1.68 -22.96
N SER A 88 -50.90 -2.19 -23.99
CA SER A 88 -51.17 -1.88 -25.40
C SER A 88 -51.94 -3.03 -26.08
N VAL A 89 -52.99 -2.71 -26.82
CA VAL A 89 -53.85 -3.67 -27.53
C VAL A 89 -54.04 -3.28 -29.00
N PHE A 90 -54.17 -4.27 -29.88
CA PHE A 90 -54.46 -4.06 -31.30
C PHE A 90 -55.89 -3.53 -31.50
N GLN A 91 -56.04 -2.55 -32.40
CA GLN A 91 -57.35 -2.09 -32.87
C GLN A 91 -57.46 -2.39 -34.38
N PRO A 92 -58.39 -3.26 -34.82
CA PRO A 92 -58.56 -3.60 -36.24
C PRO A 92 -58.91 -2.40 -37.12
N ALA A 93 -59.51 -1.36 -36.53
CA ALA A 93 -59.85 -0.11 -37.19
C ALA A 93 -59.63 1.08 -36.24
N ASP A 94 -59.06 2.16 -36.76
CA ASP A 94 -59.02 3.49 -36.16
C ASP A 94 -60.38 4.23 -36.33
N PHE A 95 -60.46 5.47 -35.85
CA PHE A 95 -61.65 6.32 -35.95
C PHE A 95 -62.18 6.56 -37.38
N THR A 96 -61.41 6.23 -38.42
CA THR A 96 -61.85 6.32 -39.83
C THR A 96 -62.54 5.05 -40.30
N GLY A 97 -62.33 3.92 -39.63
CA GLY A 97 -62.78 2.60 -40.08
C GLY A 97 -61.87 1.96 -41.14
N LEU A 98 -60.78 2.62 -41.57
CA LEU A 98 -60.04 2.25 -42.79
C LEU A 98 -58.66 1.64 -42.55
N ARG A 99 -58.08 1.80 -41.36
CA ARG A 99 -56.71 1.34 -41.03
C ARG A 99 -56.68 0.79 -39.62
N SER A 100 -55.85 -0.23 -39.38
CA SER A 100 -55.57 -0.69 -38.03
C SER A 100 -54.78 0.36 -37.22
N ALA A 101 -54.97 0.34 -35.91
CA ALA A 101 -54.23 1.14 -34.93
C ALA A 101 -53.94 0.29 -33.69
N PHE A 102 -53.56 0.94 -32.59
CA PHE A 102 -53.45 0.34 -31.28
C PHE A 102 -53.89 1.34 -30.21
N PHE A 103 -54.37 0.83 -29.09
CA PHE A 103 -54.72 1.62 -27.92
C PHE A 103 -53.82 1.24 -26.76
N THR A 104 -53.29 2.24 -26.05
CA THR A 104 -52.46 2.06 -24.85
C THR A 104 -53.12 2.77 -23.67
N HIS A 105 -53.26 2.04 -22.55
CA HIS A 105 -53.69 2.60 -21.27
C HIS A 105 -52.59 2.40 -20.24
N HIS A 106 -52.18 3.48 -19.57
CA HIS A 106 -51.19 3.48 -18.49
C HIS A 106 -51.82 3.86 -17.16
N TYR A 107 -51.40 3.15 -16.12
CA TYR A 107 -51.45 3.55 -14.72
C TYR A 107 -50.06 4.04 -14.29
N VAL A 108 -50.01 5.22 -13.66
CA VAL A 108 -48.80 5.76 -13.03
C VAL A 108 -49.04 5.75 -11.52
N ILE A 109 -48.33 4.86 -10.85
CA ILE A 109 -48.46 4.57 -9.42
C ILE A 109 -47.36 5.37 -8.70
N PRO A 110 -47.70 6.33 -7.82
CA PRO A 110 -46.70 7.07 -7.06
C PRO A 110 -45.87 6.14 -6.18
N ASP A 111 -44.62 6.52 -5.94
CA ASP A 111 -43.76 5.88 -4.92
C ASP A 111 -44.49 5.77 -3.55
N GLY A 112 -44.24 4.70 -2.80
CA GLY A 112 -44.83 4.44 -1.48
C GLY A 112 -46.35 4.45 -1.43
N PHE A 113 -47.05 4.19 -2.55
CA PHE A 113 -48.51 4.22 -2.62
C PHE A 113 -49.16 2.93 -2.08
N LEU A 114 -48.52 1.78 -2.26
CA LEU A 114 -49.08 0.49 -1.83
C LEU A 114 -48.70 0.21 -0.38
N LYS A 115 -49.66 -0.31 0.40
CA LYS A 115 -49.44 -0.66 1.82
C LYS A 115 -48.58 -1.90 2.02
N ASP A 116 -48.52 -2.74 1.00
CA ASP A 116 -47.68 -3.93 0.87
C ASP A 116 -47.18 -3.92 -0.57
N GLU A 117 -45.93 -3.49 -0.75
CA GLU A 117 -45.27 -3.48 -2.06
C GLU A 117 -44.74 -4.87 -2.44
N HIS A 118 -44.56 -5.76 -1.46
CA HIS A 118 -43.99 -7.09 -1.65
C HIS A 118 -44.93 -7.98 -2.47
N SER A 119 -46.25 -7.91 -2.22
CA SER A 119 -47.28 -8.66 -2.96
C SER A 119 -47.87 -7.91 -4.17
N ALA A 120 -47.43 -6.67 -4.43
CA ALA A 120 -48.00 -5.75 -5.42
C ALA A 120 -48.13 -6.33 -6.84
N TYR A 121 -47.14 -7.14 -7.27
CA TYR A 121 -47.14 -7.78 -8.59
C TYR A 121 -48.37 -8.67 -8.85
N GLN A 122 -48.98 -9.25 -7.80
CA GLN A 122 -50.22 -10.02 -7.95
C GLN A 122 -51.37 -9.13 -8.44
N THR A 123 -51.40 -7.87 -8.00
CA THR A 123 -52.36 -6.85 -8.46
C THR A 123 -51.98 -6.34 -9.85
N TRP A 124 -50.69 -6.07 -10.10
CA TRP A 124 -50.22 -5.57 -11.41
C TRP A 124 -50.51 -6.54 -12.56
N LEU A 125 -50.27 -7.84 -12.35
CA LEU A 125 -50.50 -8.90 -13.35
C LEU A 125 -51.98 -9.22 -13.58
N GLN A 126 -52.88 -8.75 -12.70
CA GLN A 126 -54.34 -8.94 -12.79
C GLN A 126 -55.10 -7.63 -13.05
N ALA A 127 -54.37 -6.55 -13.35
CA ALA A 127 -54.95 -5.23 -13.56
C ALA A 127 -55.90 -5.23 -14.77
N SER A 128 -57.06 -4.60 -14.59
CA SER A 128 -58.03 -4.33 -15.63
C SER A 128 -57.70 -2.98 -16.28
N PHE A 129 -57.64 -2.94 -17.61
CA PHE A 129 -57.41 -1.73 -18.39
C PHE A 129 -58.52 -1.55 -19.43
N ALA A 130 -58.68 -0.34 -19.93
CA ALA A 130 -59.49 -0.06 -21.12
C ALA A 130 -58.83 -0.65 -22.39
N ASP A 131 -59.64 -0.86 -23.43
CA ASP A 131 -59.26 -1.30 -24.78
C ASP A 131 -59.68 -0.28 -25.87
N HIS A 132 -60.57 0.65 -25.52
CA HIS A 132 -60.90 1.84 -26.30
C HIS A 132 -61.19 3.03 -25.37
N TYR A 133 -61.33 4.23 -25.96
CA TYR A 133 -61.82 5.44 -25.29
C TYR A 133 -62.60 6.29 -26.30
N ASP A 134 -63.71 6.91 -25.88
CA ASP A 134 -64.44 7.87 -26.70
C ASP A 134 -64.01 9.29 -26.33
N ILE A 135 -63.42 10.03 -27.27
CA ILE A 135 -62.94 11.40 -27.05
C ILE A 135 -64.06 12.41 -26.77
N GLU A 136 -65.32 12.07 -27.02
CA GLU A 136 -66.45 12.91 -26.65
C GLU A 136 -66.79 12.81 -25.14
N GLU A 137 -66.21 11.86 -24.40
CA GLU A 137 -66.23 11.82 -22.92
C GLU A 137 -65.31 12.87 -22.27
N GLY A 138 -64.37 13.45 -23.03
CA GLY A 138 -63.48 14.53 -22.60
C GLY A 138 -61.98 14.17 -22.65
N VAL A 139 -61.15 14.98 -21.98
CA VAL A 139 -59.69 14.77 -21.92
C VAL A 139 -59.16 14.51 -20.51
N ASP A 140 -60.00 14.65 -19.48
CA ASP A 140 -59.65 14.55 -18.07
C ASP A 140 -60.12 13.20 -17.49
N LEU A 141 -59.17 12.34 -17.12
CA LEU A 141 -59.43 11.05 -16.49
C LEU A 141 -59.46 11.18 -14.95
N PRO A 142 -60.33 10.44 -14.24
CA PRO A 142 -60.32 10.42 -12.79
C PRO A 142 -58.98 9.88 -12.26
N GLN A 143 -58.55 10.39 -11.11
CA GLN A 143 -57.45 9.81 -10.34
C GLN A 143 -57.98 8.64 -9.52
N LEU A 144 -57.24 7.53 -9.43
CA LEU A 144 -57.73 6.30 -8.81
C LEU A 144 -57.16 6.06 -7.41
N PRO A 145 -57.97 5.58 -6.44
CA PRO A 145 -57.52 5.21 -5.10
C PRO A 145 -56.95 3.79 -5.00
N ALA A 146 -57.04 3.00 -6.08
CA ALA A 146 -56.47 1.66 -6.23
C ALA A 146 -56.42 1.28 -7.72
N ILE A 147 -55.58 0.30 -8.08
CA ILE A 147 -55.56 -0.28 -9.43
C ILE A 147 -56.83 -1.14 -9.60
N PRO A 148 -57.63 -0.96 -10.67
CA PRO A 148 -58.77 -1.84 -10.94
C PRO A 148 -58.28 -3.26 -11.25
N VAL A 149 -58.92 -4.28 -10.68
CA VAL A 149 -58.58 -5.70 -10.88
C VAL A 149 -59.77 -6.41 -11.52
N GLN A 150 -59.49 -7.37 -12.42
CA GLN A 150 -60.54 -8.16 -13.08
C GLN A 150 -61.21 -9.14 -12.08
N ALA A 151 -62.50 -8.94 -11.81
CA ALA A 151 -63.23 -9.70 -10.77
C ALA A 151 -63.52 -11.17 -11.12
N ASP A 152 -63.55 -11.53 -12.41
CA ASP A 152 -63.95 -12.85 -12.92
C ASP A 152 -62.86 -13.54 -13.77
N SER A 153 -61.58 -13.26 -13.47
CA SER A 153 -60.45 -13.94 -14.14
C SER A 153 -60.43 -15.43 -13.79
N GLN A 154 -61.06 -16.27 -14.62
CA GLN A 154 -61.20 -17.73 -14.44
C GLN A 154 -59.86 -18.50 -14.36
N ALA A 155 -58.74 -17.84 -14.62
CA ALA A 155 -57.41 -18.27 -14.23
C ALA A 155 -56.92 -17.44 -13.03
N ALA A 156 -57.46 -17.69 -11.83
CA ALA A 156 -56.83 -17.26 -10.59
C ALA A 156 -55.43 -17.88 -10.52
N ILE A 157 -54.40 -17.07 -10.81
CA ILE A 157 -53.02 -17.54 -10.89
C ILE A 157 -52.60 -17.92 -9.47
N SER A 158 -52.18 -19.17 -9.30
CA SER A 158 -51.95 -19.78 -7.99
C SER A 158 -50.71 -20.66 -8.05
N TYR A 159 -49.84 -20.55 -7.05
CA TYR A 159 -48.61 -21.35 -6.93
C TYR A 159 -48.86 -22.86 -7.01
N LYS A 160 -50.05 -23.33 -6.60
CA LYS A 160 -50.48 -24.73 -6.75
C LYS A 160 -50.53 -25.23 -8.20
N ARG A 161 -50.59 -24.33 -9.18
CA ARG A 161 -50.52 -24.64 -10.62
C ARG A 161 -49.12 -24.40 -11.22
N ALA A 162 -48.17 -23.82 -10.48
CA ALA A 162 -46.86 -23.45 -11.01
C ALA A 162 -46.10 -24.64 -11.63
N PRO A 163 -45.99 -25.84 -11.00
CA PRO A 163 -45.28 -26.95 -11.62
C PRO A 163 -45.92 -27.43 -12.93
N ALA A 164 -47.26 -27.43 -13.00
CA ALA A 164 -47.99 -27.82 -14.22
C ALA A 164 -47.83 -26.79 -15.34
N LEU A 165 -47.79 -25.50 -15.01
CA LEU A 165 -47.50 -24.42 -15.96
C LEU A 165 -46.07 -24.49 -16.48
N LEU A 166 -45.07 -24.67 -15.60
CA LEU A 166 -43.68 -24.79 -16.01
C LEU A 166 -43.49 -25.99 -16.95
N GLN A 167 -44.09 -27.14 -16.63
CA GLN A 167 -44.12 -28.31 -17.51
C GLN A 167 -44.81 -28.04 -18.86
N GLU A 168 -45.94 -27.33 -18.88
CA GLU A 168 -46.65 -26.93 -20.11
C GLU A 168 -45.79 -26.02 -21.01
N LEU A 169 -44.98 -25.15 -20.42
CA LEU A 169 -44.08 -24.22 -21.12
C LEU A 169 -42.71 -24.84 -21.48
N GLY A 170 -42.48 -26.12 -21.19
CA GLY A 170 -41.19 -26.79 -21.42
C GLY A 170 -40.05 -26.34 -20.49
N ILE A 171 -40.40 -25.76 -19.34
CA ILE A 171 -39.45 -25.27 -18.33
C ILE A 171 -39.25 -26.35 -17.26
N ASP A 172 -38.09 -26.99 -17.26
CA ASP A 172 -37.65 -27.87 -16.18
C ASP A 172 -36.91 -27.09 -15.07
N GLU A 173 -36.41 -27.80 -14.07
CA GLU A 173 -35.60 -27.24 -12.98
C GLU A 173 -34.41 -26.41 -13.47
N LYS A 174 -33.72 -26.92 -14.51
CA LYS A 174 -32.52 -26.29 -15.05
C LYS A 174 -32.89 -24.96 -15.72
N VAL A 175 -33.85 -24.99 -16.62
CA VAL A 175 -34.33 -23.80 -17.34
C VAL A 175 -34.95 -22.79 -16.36
N PHE A 176 -35.67 -23.26 -15.33
CA PHE A 176 -36.21 -22.38 -14.29
C PHE A 176 -35.12 -21.61 -13.53
N LYS A 177 -34.08 -22.31 -13.06
CA LYS A 177 -32.96 -21.69 -12.34
C LYS A 177 -32.18 -20.73 -13.25
N GLN A 178 -31.96 -21.10 -14.51
CA GLN A 178 -31.36 -20.21 -15.52
C GLN A 178 -32.20 -18.96 -15.79
N LEU A 179 -33.54 -19.08 -15.87
CA LEU A 179 -34.46 -17.95 -16.03
C LEU A 179 -34.42 -17.00 -14.82
N LEU A 180 -34.44 -17.55 -13.60
CA LEU A 180 -34.41 -16.75 -12.39
C LEU A 180 -33.08 -16.01 -12.23
N TYR A 181 -31.95 -16.70 -12.46
CA TYR A 181 -30.63 -16.10 -12.58
C TYR A 181 -30.62 -14.93 -13.58
N ALA A 182 -31.07 -15.18 -14.82
CA ALA A 182 -31.07 -14.16 -15.86
C ALA A 182 -31.93 -12.94 -15.50
N CYS A 183 -33.06 -13.13 -14.82
CA CYS A 183 -33.89 -12.01 -14.33
C CYS A 183 -33.14 -11.18 -13.27
N ILE A 184 -32.46 -11.82 -12.32
CA ILE A 184 -31.70 -11.14 -11.26
C ILE A 184 -30.51 -10.39 -11.86
N SER A 185 -29.70 -11.06 -12.68
CA SER A 185 -28.55 -10.44 -13.36
C SER A 185 -28.95 -9.33 -14.34
N ALA A 186 -30.13 -9.40 -14.95
CA ALA A 186 -30.65 -8.33 -15.82
C ALA A 186 -31.17 -7.13 -15.03
N ALA A 187 -31.68 -7.31 -13.81
CA ALA A 187 -32.06 -6.20 -12.94
C ALA A 187 -30.85 -5.46 -12.35
N ALA A 188 -29.75 -6.19 -12.07
CA ALA A 188 -28.48 -5.61 -11.61
C ALA A 188 -27.57 -5.07 -12.73
N GLY A 189 -27.80 -5.48 -13.98
CA GLY A 189 -26.87 -5.31 -15.08
C GLY A 189 -27.43 -4.56 -16.30
N LYS A 190 -26.60 -4.49 -17.35
CA LYS A 190 -26.99 -3.89 -18.64
C LYS A 190 -27.67 -4.87 -19.60
N ARG A 191 -27.56 -6.18 -19.34
CA ARG A 191 -28.11 -7.25 -20.18
C ARG A 191 -29.63 -7.36 -20.06
N LYS A 192 -30.28 -7.90 -21.09
CA LYS A 192 -31.71 -8.18 -21.16
C LYS A 192 -32.00 -9.68 -21.21
N VAL A 193 -33.25 -10.04 -20.94
CA VAL A 193 -33.78 -11.40 -21.05
C VAL A 193 -34.86 -11.43 -22.12
N TYR A 194 -34.67 -12.20 -23.19
CA TYR A 194 -35.67 -12.40 -24.24
C TYR A 194 -36.18 -13.84 -24.22
N ILE A 195 -37.50 -14.02 -24.13
CA ILE A 195 -38.15 -15.33 -24.05
C ILE A 195 -39.08 -15.55 -25.24
N VAL A 196 -38.88 -16.66 -25.97
CA VAL A 196 -39.85 -17.21 -26.92
C VAL A 196 -40.51 -18.43 -26.27
N LEU A 197 -41.79 -18.30 -25.92
CA LEU A 197 -42.60 -19.39 -25.36
C LEU A 197 -43.04 -20.36 -26.46
N ASP A 198 -43.12 -21.66 -26.15
CA ASP A 198 -43.68 -22.64 -27.08
C ASP A 198 -45.22 -22.72 -27.06
N VAL A 199 -45.86 -21.60 -27.40
CA VAL A 199 -47.34 -21.49 -27.42
C VAL A 199 -47.81 -20.84 -28.73
N PRO A 200 -49.12 -20.94 -29.07
CA PRO A 200 -49.71 -20.13 -30.13
C PRO A 200 -49.63 -18.64 -29.79
N VAL A 201 -49.49 -17.79 -30.80
CA VAL A 201 -49.27 -16.33 -30.61
C VAL A 201 -50.44 -15.65 -29.89
N GLU A 202 -51.65 -16.15 -30.04
CA GLU A 202 -52.86 -15.67 -29.35
C GLU A 202 -52.81 -15.92 -27.84
N GLN A 203 -52.05 -16.93 -27.40
CA GLN A 203 -51.89 -17.30 -25.98
C GLN A 203 -50.63 -16.70 -25.35
N LEU A 204 -49.72 -16.13 -26.15
CA LEU A 204 -48.38 -15.70 -25.75
C LEU A 204 -48.43 -14.79 -24.51
N SER A 205 -49.19 -13.69 -24.56
CA SER A 205 -49.28 -12.75 -23.45
C SER A 205 -49.93 -13.36 -22.20
N ALA A 206 -51.00 -14.15 -22.37
CA ALA A 206 -51.68 -14.80 -21.24
C ALA A 206 -50.80 -15.82 -20.52
N LYS A 207 -49.90 -16.50 -21.25
CA LYS A 207 -48.91 -17.44 -20.70
C LYS A 207 -47.69 -16.72 -20.12
N ALA A 208 -47.25 -15.62 -20.74
CA ALA A 208 -46.21 -14.74 -20.19
C ALA A 208 -46.61 -14.17 -18.83
N VAL A 209 -47.84 -13.67 -18.68
CA VAL A 209 -48.40 -13.21 -17.37
C VAL A 209 -48.35 -14.32 -16.32
N GLN A 210 -48.70 -15.56 -16.68
CA GLN A 210 -48.66 -16.70 -15.77
C GLN A 210 -47.22 -17.07 -15.37
N LEU A 211 -46.25 -17.03 -16.30
CA LEU A 211 -44.84 -17.26 -15.98
C LEU A 211 -44.26 -16.15 -15.10
N LEU A 212 -44.57 -14.89 -15.41
CA LEU A 212 -44.18 -13.72 -14.59
C LEU A 212 -44.67 -13.84 -13.15
N PHE A 213 -45.90 -14.33 -12.93
CA PHE A 213 -46.41 -14.57 -11.57
C PHE A 213 -45.55 -15.57 -10.79
N VAL A 214 -45.08 -16.64 -11.44
CA VAL A 214 -44.18 -17.63 -10.80
C VAL A 214 -42.81 -17.01 -10.53
N LEU A 215 -42.23 -16.30 -11.51
CA LEU A 215 -40.93 -15.65 -11.38
C LEU A 215 -40.93 -14.57 -10.28
N PHE A 216 -41.85 -13.60 -10.31
CA PHE A 216 -41.96 -12.57 -9.27
C PHE A 216 -42.22 -13.16 -7.89
N GLY A 217 -43.03 -14.22 -7.79
CA GLY A 217 -43.22 -14.93 -6.53
C GLY A 217 -41.96 -15.61 -6.01
N ARG A 218 -40.97 -15.89 -6.86
CA ARG A 218 -39.64 -16.41 -6.50
C ARG A 218 -38.54 -15.34 -6.64
N LEU A 219 -38.86 -14.05 -6.72
CA LEU A 219 -37.88 -12.96 -6.61
C LEU A 219 -37.91 -12.34 -5.20
N PRO A 220 -36.76 -11.92 -4.64
CA PRO A 220 -36.71 -11.12 -3.42
C PRO A 220 -37.32 -9.73 -3.59
N TYR A 221 -37.72 -9.09 -2.49
CA TYR A 221 -38.52 -7.87 -2.52
C TYR A 221 -37.89 -6.69 -3.29
N ALA A 222 -36.60 -6.40 -3.04
CA ALA A 222 -35.88 -5.32 -3.74
C ALA A 222 -35.85 -5.54 -5.26
N LEU A 223 -35.68 -6.78 -5.72
CA LEU A 223 -35.71 -7.14 -7.13
C LEU A 223 -37.11 -7.00 -7.75
N ARG A 224 -38.20 -7.21 -6.98
CA ARG A 224 -39.59 -6.95 -7.42
C ARG A 224 -39.85 -5.45 -7.69
N GLN A 225 -39.08 -4.55 -7.09
CA GLN A 225 -39.18 -3.09 -7.23
C GLN A 225 -38.29 -2.51 -8.36
N VAL A 226 -37.48 -3.34 -9.04
CA VAL A 226 -36.58 -2.91 -10.13
C VAL A 226 -36.89 -3.61 -11.46
N LEU A 227 -37.35 -4.88 -11.42
CA LEU A 227 -37.52 -5.71 -12.62
C LEU A 227 -38.74 -5.32 -13.46
N GLY A 228 -38.60 -4.34 -14.36
CA GLY A 228 -39.59 -4.12 -15.43
C GLY A 228 -39.61 -5.20 -16.52
N PHE A 229 -40.78 -5.40 -17.14
CA PHE A 229 -41.04 -6.44 -18.15
C PHE A 229 -42.03 -6.00 -19.25
N VAL A 230 -42.10 -6.75 -20.36
CA VAL A 230 -43.23 -6.69 -21.32
C VAL A 230 -43.64 -8.07 -21.82
N THR A 231 -44.95 -8.37 -21.81
CA THR A 231 -45.52 -9.71 -22.11
C THR A 231 -45.69 -10.02 -23.58
N TYR A 232 -45.49 -9.05 -24.47
CA TYR A 232 -45.42 -9.26 -25.92
C TYR A 232 -44.68 -8.11 -26.61
N ALA A 233 -43.69 -8.47 -27.43
CA ALA A 233 -43.13 -7.63 -28.47
C ALA A 233 -42.91 -8.48 -29.73
N LYS A 234 -42.98 -7.87 -30.91
CA LYS A 234 -42.77 -8.58 -32.18
C LYS A 234 -41.30 -8.96 -32.39
N GLU A 235 -40.39 -8.03 -32.07
CA GLU A 235 -38.95 -8.21 -32.15
C GLU A 235 -38.26 -7.75 -30.84
N PRO A 236 -37.04 -8.23 -30.53
CA PRO A 236 -36.24 -7.74 -29.40
C PRO A 236 -35.97 -6.24 -29.47
N GLN A 237 -36.06 -5.52 -28.33
CA GLN A 237 -35.80 -4.08 -28.28
C GLN A 237 -35.13 -3.68 -26.96
N SER A 238 -33.94 -3.08 -27.01
CA SER A 238 -33.29 -2.56 -25.80
C SER A 238 -33.97 -1.26 -25.32
N LYS A 239 -34.89 -1.39 -24.36
CA LYS A 239 -35.58 -0.26 -23.72
C LYS A 239 -35.11 -0.07 -22.28
N LYS A 240 -34.94 1.20 -21.87
CA LYS A 240 -34.68 1.56 -20.48
C LYS A 240 -35.85 1.13 -19.59
N GLY A 241 -35.56 0.62 -18.40
CA GLY A 241 -36.56 0.14 -17.45
C GLY A 241 -37.20 -1.22 -17.75
N LEU A 242 -37.10 -1.76 -18.99
CA LEU A 242 -37.49 -3.14 -19.30
C LEU A 242 -36.27 -4.05 -19.24
N HIS A 243 -36.36 -5.15 -18.51
CA HIS A 243 -35.29 -6.13 -18.35
C HIS A 243 -35.68 -7.47 -18.98
N LEU A 244 -36.96 -7.82 -18.92
CA LEU A 244 -37.53 -9.08 -19.40
C LEU A 244 -38.56 -8.84 -20.50
N MET A 245 -38.41 -9.50 -21.65
CA MET A 245 -39.28 -9.34 -22.82
C MET A 245 -39.70 -10.68 -23.40
N PHE A 246 -41.00 -10.84 -23.66
CA PHE A 246 -41.53 -11.99 -24.38
C PHE A 246 -41.70 -11.63 -25.85
N VAL A 247 -41.11 -12.41 -26.76
CA VAL A 247 -41.02 -12.10 -28.20
C VAL A 247 -41.62 -13.17 -29.11
N GLU A 248 -42.07 -12.78 -30.31
CA GLU A 248 -42.69 -13.71 -31.29
C GLU A 248 -41.71 -14.81 -31.75
N LYS A 249 -42.24 -16.00 -32.06
CA LYS A 249 -41.46 -17.12 -32.60
C LYS A 249 -40.73 -16.71 -33.88
N GLY A 250 -39.42 -16.99 -33.97
CA GLY A 250 -38.57 -16.64 -35.10
C GLY A 250 -38.02 -15.20 -35.10
N SER A 251 -38.32 -14.39 -34.09
CA SER A 251 -37.76 -13.04 -33.94
C SER A 251 -36.30 -13.02 -33.46
N LEU A 252 -35.87 -14.02 -32.70
CA LEU A 252 -34.49 -14.14 -32.19
C LEU A 252 -33.53 -14.59 -33.31
N ARG A 253 -32.68 -13.67 -33.78
CA ARG A 253 -31.65 -13.94 -34.79
C ARG A 253 -30.26 -13.94 -34.15
N LEU A 254 -29.60 -15.10 -34.10
CA LEU A 254 -28.30 -15.25 -33.43
C LEU A 254 -27.16 -14.45 -34.09
N SER A 255 -27.35 -13.95 -35.31
CA SER A 255 -26.41 -13.06 -36.00
C SER A 255 -26.59 -11.58 -35.62
N ASP A 256 -27.57 -11.24 -34.78
CA ASP A 256 -27.84 -9.87 -34.37
C ASP A 256 -26.95 -9.47 -33.19
N ARG A 257 -25.92 -8.68 -33.50
CA ARG A 257 -24.95 -8.13 -32.53
C ARG A 257 -25.60 -7.31 -31.40
N SER A 258 -26.84 -6.83 -31.57
CA SER A 258 -27.52 -6.05 -30.53
C SER A 258 -28.02 -6.90 -29.35
N ILE A 259 -28.24 -8.21 -29.56
CA ILE A 259 -28.73 -9.16 -28.55
C ILE A 259 -27.79 -10.35 -28.31
N GLU A 260 -26.68 -10.45 -29.05
CA GLU A 260 -25.68 -11.52 -28.95
C GLU A 260 -25.13 -11.75 -27.53
N LYS A 261 -25.10 -10.70 -26.70
CA LYS A 261 -24.62 -10.73 -25.30
C LYS A 261 -25.72 -10.82 -24.26
N ASP A 262 -26.99 -10.81 -24.68
CA ASP A 262 -28.16 -10.87 -23.80
C ASP A 262 -28.58 -12.32 -23.52
N TYR A 263 -29.43 -12.53 -22.51
CA TYR A 263 -29.91 -13.87 -22.14
C TYR A 263 -31.07 -14.27 -23.06
N LEU A 264 -30.90 -15.35 -23.84
CA LEU A 264 -31.89 -15.79 -24.82
C LEU A 264 -32.49 -17.14 -24.40
N PHE A 265 -33.82 -17.19 -24.27
CA PHE A 265 -34.58 -18.40 -23.92
C PHE A 265 -35.57 -18.72 -25.04
N GLU A 266 -35.12 -19.50 -26.01
CA GLU A 266 -35.95 -19.94 -27.14
C GLU A 266 -36.53 -21.33 -26.83
N LEU A 267 -37.53 -21.35 -25.96
CA LEU A 267 -38.10 -22.59 -25.42
C LEU A 267 -38.75 -23.46 -26.50
N ALA A 268 -39.33 -22.83 -27.53
CA ALA A 268 -39.84 -23.51 -28.73
C ALA A 268 -38.77 -24.28 -29.54
N ALA A 269 -37.49 -23.95 -29.37
CA ALA A 269 -36.36 -24.67 -29.95
C ALA A 269 -35.56 -25.47 -28.91
N GLY A 270 -35.95 -25.45 -27.63
CA GLY A 270 -35.18 -26.01 -26.52
C GLY A 270 -33.82 -25.36 -26.30
N ARG A 271 -33.63 -24.09 -26.74
CA ARG A 271 -32.35 -23.38 -26.67
C ARG A 271 -32.32 -22.35 -25.55
N VAL A 272 -31.24 -22.34 -24.79
CA VAL A 272 -30.90 -21.32 -23.79
C VAL A 272 -29.47 -20.85 -24.08
N ILE A 273 -29.23 -19.54 -24.11
CA ILE A 273 -27.95 -18.93 -24.51
C ILE A 273 -27.56 -17.85 -23.50
N ASN A 274 -26.25 -17.76 -23.22
CA ASN A 274 -25.61 -16.83 -22.26
C ASN A 274 -26.02 -16.98 -20.78
N ALA A 275 -26.87 -17.95 -20.42
CA ALA A 275 -27.31 -18.23 -19.05
C ALA A 275 -26.62 -19.47 -18.45
N ASP A 276 -25.31 -19.62 -18.65
CA ASP A 276 -24.54 -20.74 -18.10
C ASP A 276 -24.32 -20.55 -16.59
N LEU A 277 -24.77 -21.54 -15.80
CA LEU A 277 -24.72 -21.52 -14.35
C LEU A 277 -23.60 -22.41 -13.80
N LYS A 278 -22.88 -21.90 -12.79
CA LYS A 278 -22.06 -22.72 -11.90
C LYS A 278 -22.95 -23.35 -10.82
N TRP A 279 -23.52 -24.52 -11.12
CA TRP A 279 -24.50 -25.20 -10.27
C TRP A 279 -24.07 -25.45 -8.81
N SER A 280 -22.77 -25.52 -8.53
CA SER A 280 -22.22 -25.69 -7.18
C SER A 280 -22.20 -24.41 -6.32
N GLU A 281 -22.50 -23.25 -6.89
CA GLU A 281 -22.35 -21.93 -6.25
C GLU A 281 -23.70 -21.20 -6.09
N GLN A 282 -24.85 -21.88 -6.18
CA GLN A 282 -26.18 -21.24 -6.28
C GLN A 282 -27.25 -21.69 -5.24
N PRO A 283 -26.96 -21.68 -3.91
CA PRO A 283 -27.92 -22.05 -2.86
C PRO A 283 -29.32 -21.42 -2.97
N TYR A 284 -29.41 -20.17 -3.40
CA TYR A 284 -30.67 -19.45 -3.53
C TYR A 284 -31.54 -19.98 -4.68
N LEU A 285 -30.94 -20.34 -5.82
CA LEU A 285 -31.68 -20.88 -6.95
C LEU A 285 -32.24 -22.28 -6.64
N ASP A 286 -31.48 -23.08 -5.88
CA ASP A 286 -31.92 -24.36 -5.35
C ASP A 286 -33.11 -24.17 -4.41
N PHE A 287 -32.99 -23.30 -3.40
CA PHE A 287 -34.07 -22.96 -2.48
C PHE A 287 -35.33 -22.41 -3.18
N ALA A 288 -35.17 -21.56 -4.21
CA ALA A 288 -36.27 -20.99 -4.97
C ALA A 288 -37.08 -22.06 -5.74
N TRP A 289 -36.40 -23.12 -6.21
CA TRP A 289 -37.04 -24.28 -6.83
C TRP A 289 -37.73 -25.18 -5.80
N GLU A 290 -37.02 -25.56 -4.73
CA GLU A 290 -37.56 -26.41 -3.66
C GLU A 290 -38.82 -25.82 -3.01
N THR A 291 -38.85 -24.49 -2.86
CA THR A 291 -39.97 -23.77 -2.24
C THR A 291 -41.11 -23.44 -3.21
N LEU A 292 -41.10 -23.87 -4.48
CA LEU A 292 -42.16 -23.55 -5.46
C LEU A 292 -43.60 -23.84 -4.98
N LEU A 293 -43.78 -24.86 -4.14
CA LEU A 293 -45.08 -25.23 -3.54
C LEU A 293 -45.26 -24.77 -2.09
N ASP A 294 -44.25 -24.15 -1.49
CA ASP A 294 -44.25 -23.55 -0.14
C ASP A 294 -43.94 -22.04 -0.24
N PRO A 295 -44.93 -21.21 -0.65
CA PRO A 295 -44.74 -19.78 -0.73
C PRO A 295 -44.47 -19.14 0.63
N ASP A 296 -45.01 -19.71 1.72
CA ASP A 296 -44.85 -19.16 3.07
C ASP A 296 -43.38 -19.23 3.53
N ARG A 297 -42.66 -20.32 3.21
CA ARG A 297 -41.21 -20.42 3.48
C ARG A 297 -40.40 -19.40 2.68
N SER A 298 -40.76 -19.16 1.41
CA SER A 298 -40.07 -18.15 0.59
C SER A 298 -40.30 -16.73 1.13
N GLU A 299 -41.52 -16.36 1.50
CA GLU A 299 -41.80 -15.02 2.04
C GLU A 299 -41.15 -14.81 3.43
N ARG A 300 -41.01 -15.86 4.26
CA ARG A 300 -40.16 -15.80 5.48
C ARG A 300 -38.70 -15.52 5.16
N PHE A 301 -38.16 -16.12 4.09
CA PHE A 301 -36.80 -15.85 3.64
C PHE A 301 -36.65 -14.43 3.09
N PHE A 302 -37.59 -13.94 2.28
CA PHE A 302 -37.51 -12.59 1.71
C PHE A 302 -37.58 -11.51 2.79
N ALA A 303 -38.45 -11.66 3.80
CA ALA A 303 -38.48 -10.78 4.96
C ALA A 303 -37.20 -10.84 5.81
N PHE A 304 -36.57 -12.02 5.93
CA PHE A 304 -35.24 -12.14 6.55
C PHE A 304 -34.17 -11.39 5.73
N ALA A 305 -34.13 -11.60 4.42
CA ALA A 305 -33.12 -10.99 3.56
C ALA A 305 -33.24 -9.46 3.53
N GLU A 306 -34.47 -8.93 3.45
CA GLU A 306 -34.74 -7.49 3.60
C GLU A 306 -34.21 -6.95 4.94
N GLN A 307 -34.52 -7.61 6.06
CA GLN A 307 -34.03 -7.23 7.38
C GLN A 307 -32.48 -7.25 7.46
N MET A 308 -31.81 -8.16 6.76
CA MET A 308 -30.34 -8.24 6.74
C MET A 308 -29.67 -7.23 5.79
N LEU A 309 -30.42 -6.69 4.82
CA LEU A 309 -29.91 -5.74 3.81
C LEU A 309 -30.31 -4.28 4.08
N ALA A 310 -31.27 -4.02 4.97
CA ALA A 310 -31.86 -2.69 5.21
C ALA A 310 -30.90 -1.56 5.64
N ASP A 311 -29.75 -1.89 6.23
CA ASP A 311 -28.69 -0.96 6.66
C ASP A 311 -27.37 -1.18 5.87
N MET A 312 -27.44 -1.94 4.77
CA MET A 312 -26.33 -2.19 3.84
C MET A 312 -26.42 -1.22 2.64
N GLU A 313 -25.44 -1.27 1.74
CA GLU A 313 -25.51 -0.52 0.49
C GLU A 313 -26.68 -1.02 -0.40
N PRO A 314 -27.51 -0.13 -0.99
CA PRO A 314 -28.66 -0.54 -1.80
C PRO A 314 -28.33 -1.49 -2.96
N GLY A 315 -27.14 -1.39 -3.54
CA GLY A 315 -26.68 -2.28 -4.61
C GLY A 315 -26.60 -3.76 -4.21
N LEU A 316 -26.36 -4.06 -2.94
CA LEU A 316 -26.36 -5.44 -2.44
C LEU A 316 -27.76 -6.08 -2.50
N GLY A 317 -28.82 -5.27 -2.47
CA GLY A 317 -30.22 -5.73 -2.60
C GLY A 317 -30.63 -6.19 -3.99
N ILE A 318 -29.76 -6.08 -5.01
CA ILE A 318 -30.03 -6.59 -6.36
C ILE A 318 -29.01 -7.62 -6.85
N LEU A 319 -28.00 -7.95 -6.05
CA LEU A 319 -26.99 -8.97 -6.37
C LEU A 319 -27.44 -10.36 -5.93
N LEU A 320 -27.17 -11.37 -6.76
CA LEU A 320 -27.51 -12.76 -6.48
C LEU A 320 -26.72 -13.32 -5.30
N ASP A 321 -25.41 -13.05 -5.24
CA ASP A 321 -24.48 -13.52 -4.22
C ASP A 321 -24.96 -13.17 -2.79
N SER A 322 -25.59 -12.01 -2.62
CA SER A 322 -26.20 -11.60 -1.34
C SER A 322 -27.33 -12.55 -0.93
N TYR A 323 -28.13 -13.01 -1.89
CA TYR A 323 -29.21 -13.97 -1.62
C TYR A 323 -28.70 -15.40 -1.46
N ASP A 324 -27.61 -15.79 -2.12
CA ASP A 324 -26.95 -17.07 -1.89
C ASP A 324 -26.39 -17.15 -0.45
N ASP A 325 -25.61 -16.16 -0.01
CA ASP A 325 -25.10 -16.06 1.38
C ASP A 325 -26.26 -16.07 2.39
N LEU A 326 -27.25 -15.19 2.22
CA LEU A 326 -28.40 -15.10 3.13
C LEU A 326 -29.26 -16.37 3.14
N CYS A 327 -29.36 -17.07 2.02
CA CYS A 327 -30.11 -18.33 1.94
C CYS A 327 -29.43 -19.41 2.80
N VAL A 328 -28.10 -19.54 2.72
CA VAL A 328 -27.35 -20.47 3.57
C VAL A 328 -27.54 -20.13 5.06
N LEU A 329 -27.44 -18.85 5.44
CA LEU A 329 -27.66 -18.42 6.83
C LEU A 329 -29.08 -18.74 7.33
N PHE A 330 -30.11 -18.45 6.52
CA PHE A 330 -31.51 -18.73 6.83
C PHE A 330 -31.76 -20.24 7.00
N GLN A 331 -31.19 -21.08 6.13
CA GLN A 331 -31.36 -22.53 6.21
C GLN A 331 -30.67 -23.15 7.42
N ILE A 332 -29.50 -22.64 7.82
CA ILE A 332 -28.84 -23.05 9.08
C ILE A 332 -29.70 -22.63 10.28
N GLU A 333 -30.30 -21.43 10.28
CA GLU A 333 -31.24 -21.01 11.34
C GLU A 333 -32.51 -21.90 11.39
N GLU A 334 -33.00 -22.39 10.24
CA GLU A 334 -34.08 -23.40 10.17
C GLU A 334 -33.63 -24.83 10.60
N GLY A 335 -32.34 -25.04 10.93
CA GLY A 335 -31.82 -26.29 11.49
C GLY A 335 -30.99 -27.16 10.54
N HIS A 336 -30.63 -26.68 9.35
CA HIS A 336 -29.79 -27.43 8.39
C HIS A 336 -28.30 -27.33 8.74
N GLU A 337 -27.91 -27.85 9.91
CA GLU A 337 -26.54 -27.71 10.48
C GLU A 337 -25.43 -28.24 9.56
N GLY A 338 -25.73 -29.18 8.65
CA GLY A 338 -24.76 -29.70 7.67
C GLY A 338 -24.13 -28.60 6.80
N LEU A 339 -24.91 -27.60 6.40
CA LEU A 339 -24.43 -26.46 5.60
C LEU A 339 -23.33 -25.66 6.32
N TYR A 340 -23.39 -25.58 7.65
CA TYR A 340 -22.31 -24.96 8.42
C TYR A 340 -21.03 -25.78 8.33
N HIS A 341 -21.11 -27.11 8.48
CA HIS A 341 -19.94 -27.97 8.45
C HIS A 341 -19.25 -28.00 7.08
N GLU A 342 -20.01 -27.86 6.00
CA GLU A 342 -19.50 -27.79 4.63
C GLU A 342 -18.89 -26.41 4.31
N HIS A 343 -19.46 -25.31 4.83
CA HIS A 343 -19.12 -23.94 4.42
C HIS A 343 -18.72 -23.00 5.58
N LYS A 344 -18.12 -23.52 6.66
CA LYS A 344 -17.78 -22.78 7.91
C LYS A 344 -17.25 -21.36 7.70
N HIS A 345 -16.29 -21.21 6.79
CA HIS A 345 -15.60 -19.94 6.54
C HIS A 345 -16.52 -18.91 5.88
N ALA A 346 -17.28 -19.29 4.86
CA ALA A 346 -18.24 -18.42 4.20
C ALA A 346 -19.35 -17.99 5.16
N VAL A 347 -19.92 -18.94 5.92
CA VAL A 347 -20.98 -18.68 6.90
C VAL A 347 -20.56 -17.67 7.96
N LEU A 348 -19.41 -17.86 8.62
CA LEU A 348 -18.95 -16.94 9.66
C LEU A 348 -18.61 -15.55 9.08
N ARG A 349 -17.99 -15.50 7.89
CA ARG A 349 -17.71 -14.25 7.18
C ARG A 349 -18.99 -13.49 6.82
N ALA A 350 -20.00 -14.17 6.29
CA ALA A 350 -21.28 -13.57 5.92
C ALA A 350 -22.04 -13.02 7.16
N ILE A 351 -22.08 -13.77 8.26
CA ILE A 351 -22.67 -13.28 9.51
C ILE A 351 -21.98 -12.00 9.99
N LEU A 352 -20.64 -11.96 9.96
CA LEU A 352 -19.87 -10.77 10.36
C LEU A 352 -20.08 -9.59 9.40
N LEU A 353 -20.18 -9.83 8.10
CA LEU A 353 -20.47 -8.81 7.08
C LEU A 353 -21.78 -8.09 7.41
N TYR A 354 -22.86 -8.83 7.64
CA TYR A 354 -24.17 -8.25 7.94
C TYR A 354 -24.28 -7.69 9.37
N LEU A 355 -23.43 -8.09 10.32
CA LEU A 355 -23.39 -7.53 11.68
C LEU A 355 -22.43 -6.32 11.82
N LYS A 356 -21.62 -6.01 10.81
CA LYS A 356 -20.67 -4.89 10.81
C LYS A 356 -21.29 -3.48 10.85
N PRO A 357 -22.46 -3.18 10.25
CA PRO A 357 -23.03 -1.83 10.25
C PRO A 357 -23.37 -1.29 11.65
N ALA A 358 -23.31 0.03 11.81
CA ALA A 358 -23.56 0.68 13.09
C ALA A 358 -25.03 0.52 13.52
N GLY A 359 -25.27 -0.23 14.61
CA GLY A 359 -26.61 -0.54 15.11
C GLY A 359 -27.15 -1.91 14.68
N ALA A 360 -26.46 -2.63 13.77
CA ALA A 360 -26.88 -3.93 13.24
C ALA A 360 -27.17 -4.97 14.35
N LEU A 361 -26.40 -4.97 15.45
CA LEU A 361 -26.66 -5.87 16.60
C LEU A 361 -28.06 -5.71 17.21
N ALA A 362 -28.67 -4.51 17.13
CA ALA A 362 -30.01 -4.27 17.68
C ALA A 362 -31.12 -4.61 16.68
N SER A 363 -30.89 -4.41 15.38
CA SER A 363 -31.86 -4.71 14.31
C SER A 363 -31.81 -6.17 13.83
N LYS A 364 -30.65 -6.84 13.92
CA LYS A 364 -30.37 -8.18 13.35
C LYS A 364 -30.07 -9.24 14.43
N GLY A 365 -30.79 -9.21 15.54
CA GLY A 365 -30.59 -10.15 16.66
C GLY A 365 -30.66 -11.65 16.29
N ARG A 366 -31.30 -12.00 15.16
CA ARG A 366 -31.27 -13.36 14.59
C ARG A 366 -29.87 -13.82 14.19
N LEU A 367 -29.10 -12.96 13.52
CA LEU A 367 -27.71 -13.26 13.15
C LEU A 367 -26.77 -13.28 14.35
N ASP A 368 -27.01 -12.43 15.35
CA ASP A 368 -26.29 -12.49 16.63
C ASP A 368 -26.51 -13.87 17.29
N GLN A 369 -27.77 -14.30 17.43
CA GLN A 369 -28.11 -15.61 17.97
C GLN A 369 -27.55 -16.78 17.14
N LEU A 370 -27.55 -16.67 15.81
CA LEU A 370 -26.93 -17.65 14.91
C LEU A 370 -25.42 -17.75 15.18
N PHE A 371 -24.70 -16.61 15.25
CA PHE A 371 -23.28 -16.60 15.60
C PHE A 371 -23.02 -17.30 16.94
N HIS A 372 -23.81 -17.02 17.97
CA HIS A 372 -23.65 -17.67 19.29
C HIS A 372 -23.82 -19.17 19.25
N THR A 373 -24.75 -19.65 18.43
CA THR A 373 -25.03 -21.07 18.28
C THR A 373 -23.85 -21.77 17.61
N LEU A 374 -23.30 -21.19 16.54
CA LEU A 374 -22.13 -21.71 15.83
C LEU A 374 -20.83 -21.60 16.68
N PHE A 375 -20.63 -20.48 17.37
CA PHE A 375 -19.51 -20.30 18.30
C PHE A 375 -19.55 -21.34 19.44
N ALA A 376 -20.72 -21.66 19.97
CA ALA A 376 -20.85 -22.70 20.98
C ALA A 376 -20.41 -24.09 20.45
N GLN A 377 -20.76 -24.44 19.20
CA GLN A 377 -20.30 -25.68 18.57
C GLN A 377 -18.76 -25.72 18.44
N GLU A 378 -18.14 -24.68 17.87
CA GLU A 378 -16.67 -24.61 17.74
C GLU A 378 -15.97 -24.60 19.10
N PHE A 379 -16.55 -23.95 20.11
CA PHE A 379 -15.98 -23.91 21.46
C PHE A 379 -16.05 -25.27 22.16
N GLU A 380 -17.10 -26.08 21.94
CA GLU A 380 -17.13 -27.47 22.45
C GLU A 380 -16.08 -28.36 21.77
N LEU A 381 -15.81 -28.18 20.47
CA LEU A 381 -14.69 -28.87 19.80
C LEU A 381 -13.34 -28.50 20.45
N VAL A 382 -13.11 -27.22 20.72
CA VAL A 382 -11.92 -26.72 21.42
C VAL A 382 -11.85 -27.24 22.88
N LYS A 383 -12.96 -27.32 23.61
CA LYS A 383 -13.00 -27.97 24.93
C LYS A 383 -12.66 -29.46 24.87
N GLY A 384 -13.07 -30.14 23.80
CA GLY A 384 -12.69 -31.52 23.48
C GLY A 384 -11.21 -31.72 23.10
N GLY A 385 -10.40 -30.66 23.08
CA GLY A 385 -8.98 -30.70 22.76
C GLY A 385 -8.66 -30.55 21.26
N GLN A 386 -9.63 -30.18 20.43
CA GLN A 386 -9.37 -29.83 19.03
C GLN A 386 -8.55 -28.53 18.94
N VAL A 387 -7.65 -28.47 17.95
CA VAL A 387 -7.00 -27.22 17.56
C VAL A 387 -7.92 -26.59 16.52
N PRO A 388 -8.41 -25.36 16.72
CA PRO A 388 -9.31 -24.72 15.76
C PRO A 388 -8.55 -24.36 14.48
N ASP A 389 -9.31 -24.05 13.44
CA ASP A 389 -8.76 -23.29 12.31
C ASP A 389 -8.38 -21.88 12.78
N ALA A 390 -7.25 -21.36 12.28
CA ALA A 390 -6.81 -20.01 12.56
C ALA A 390 -7.80 -18.96 12.02
N ALA A 391 -8.43 -19.22 10.87
CA ALA A 391 -9.44 -18.32 10.30
C ALA A 391 -10.72 -18.30 11.15
N ILE A 392 -11.15 -19.44 11.71
CA ILE A 392 -12.27 -19.50 12.66
C ILE A 392 -11.97 -18.69 13.93
N ALA A 393 -10.74 -18.79 14.46
CA ALA A 393 -10.32 -17.92 15.56
C ALA A 393 -10.32 -16.43 15.16
N GLY A 394 -9.97 -16.09 13.92
CA GLY A 394 -10.10 -14.76 13.35
C GLY A 394 -11.54 -14.23 13.40
N PHE A 395 -12.51 -15.02 12.93
CA PHE A 395 -13.93 -14.63 12.98
C PHE A 395 -14.45 -14.43 14.42
N VAL A 396 -13.97 -15.22 15.38
CA VAL A 396 -14.30 -15.05 16.81
C VAL A 396 -13.70 -13.75 17.38
N ARG A 397 -12.47 -13.37 16.96
CA ARG A 397 -11.87 -12.05 17.28
C ARG A 397 -12.71 -10.92 16.68
N ASP A 398 -13.14 -11.06 15.44
CA ASP A 398 -13.87 -10.02 14.70
C ASP A 398 -15.28 -9.81 15.27
N TYR A 399 -15.96 -10.90 15.66
CA TYR A 399 -17.19 -10.82 16.43
C TYR A 399 -16.97 -10.06 17.75
N HIS A 400 -15.89 -10.33 18.48
CA HIS A 400 -15.58 -9.60 19.71
C HIS A 400 -15.30 -8.10 19.47
N ALA A 401 -14.82 -7.71 18.29
CA ALA A 401 -14.69 -6.29 17.94
C ALA A 401 -16.06 -5.62 17.70
N ILE A 402 -17.02 -6.35 17.10
CA ILE A 402 -18.40 -5.88 16.88
C ILE A 402 -19.18 -5.82 18.20
N ASN A 403 -19.11 -6.89 19.03
CA ASN A 403 -19.83 -7.00 20.30
C ASN A 403 -18.89 -7.31 21.49
N PRO A 404 -18.11 -6.33 21.98
CA PRO A 404 -17.05 -6.55 22.99
C PRO A 404 -17.55 -6.86 24.40
N ARG A 405 -18.87 -6.84 24.64
CA ARG A 405 -19.46 -7.10 25.97
C ARG A 405 -20.10 -8.48 26.08
N GLN A 406 -20.67 -8.99 25.00
CA GLN A 406 -21.41 -10.25 25.01
C GLN A 406 -20.42 -11.42 24.91
N HIS A 407 -20.59 -12.43 25.77
CA HIS A 407 -19.74 -13.63 25.83
C HIS A 407 -18.23 -13.40 25.98
N HIS A 408 -17.81 -12.20 26.42
CA HIS A 408 -16.41 -11.81 26.58
C HIS A 408 -15.56 -12.88 27.29
N ASP A 409 -16.03 -13.39 28.44
CA ASP A 409 -15.34 -14.40 29.22
C ASP A 409 -15.20 -15.74 28.48
N LEU A 410 -16.22 -16.14 27.70
CA LEU A 410 -16.20 -17.38 26.91
C LEU A 410 -15.27 -17.27 25.71
N ILE A 411 -15.19 -16.10 25.07
CA ILE A 411 -14.25 -15.82 23.99
C ILE A 411 -12.81 -15.83 24.53
N VAL A 412 -12.56 -15.20 25.68
CA VAL A 412 -11.24 -15.26 26.34
C VAL A 412 -10.87 -16.71 26.70
N GLU A 413 -11.81 -17.51 27.23
CA GLU A 413 -11.58 -18.93 27.50
C GLU A 413 -11.34 -19.74 26.22
N TYR A 414 -12.06 -19.45 25.12
CA TYR A 414 -11.84 -20.05 23.80
C TYR A 414 -10.41 -19.83 23.33
N PHE A 415 -9.87 -18.60 23.40
CA PHE A 415 -8.48 -18.33 23.00
C PHE A 415 -7.46 -19.05 23.90
N ILE A 416 -7.68 -19.08 25.22
CA ILE A 416 -6.81 -19.81 26.17
C ILE A 416 -6.78 -21.31 25.85
N ARG A 417 -7.93 -21.93 25.62
CA ARG A 417 -8.01 -23.36 25.28
C ARG A 417 -7.46 -23.66 23.89
N SER A 418 -7.73 -22.81 22.91
CA SER A 418 -7.21 -22.93 21.54
C SER A 418 -5.68 -22.93 21.54
N LEU A 419 -5.07 -21.97 22.22
CA LEU A 419 -3.62 -21.89 22.39
C LEU A 419 -3.06 -23.08 23.17
N ASN A 420 -3.71 -23.50 24.27
CA ASN A 420 -3.32 -24.69 25.02
C ASN A 420 -3.27 -25.94 24.15
N ASN A 421 -4.29 -26.14 23.31
CA ASN A 421 -4.40 -27.28 22.42
C ASN A 421 -3.35 -27.23 21.31
N ALA A 422 -3.10 -26.05 20.73
CA ALA A 422 -2.09 -25.83 19.69
C ALA A 422 -0.68 -26.14 20.21
N LEU A 423 -0.34 -25.61 21.40
CA LEU A 423 0.92 -25.91 22.10
C LEU A 423 1.04 -27.40 22.44
N SER A 424 -0.01 -28.01 23.00
CA SER A 424 -0.02 -29.43 23.38
C SER A 424 0.16 -30.37 22.17
N LYS A 425 -0.42 -30.01 21.02
CA LYS A 425 -0.28 -30.77 19.75
C LYS A 425 0.88 -30.29 18.87
N ARG A 426 1.69 -29.34 19.33
CA ARG A 426 2.87 -28.77 18.63
C ARG A 426 2.55 -28.14 17.26
N ARG A 427 1.34 -27.59 17.09
CA ARG A 427 0.94 -26.81 15.90
C ARG A 427 1.45 -25.38 16.03
N GLN A 428 2.72 -25.16 15.65
CA GLN A 428 3.36 -23.83 15.77
C GLN A 428 2.73 -22.80 14.83
N ASP A 429 2.29 -23.23 13.65
CA ASP A 429 1.50 -22.45 12.69
C ASP A 429 0.25 -21.81 13.34
N VAL A 430 -0.60 -22.61 13.99
CA VAL A 430 -1.80 -22.11 14.67
C VAL A 430 -1.46 -21.36 15.96
N THR A 431 -0.36 -21.74 16.62
CA THR A 431 0.14 -21.05 17.82
C THR A 431 0.53 -19.59 17.51
N GLU A 432 1.28 -19.38 16.43
CA GLU A 432 1.73 -18.06 15.98
C GLU A 432 0.54 -17.22 15.50
N ALA A 433 -0.31 -17.78 14.65
CA ALA A 433 -1.54 -17.11 14.20
C ALA A 433 -2.45 -16.67 15.37
N ILE A 434 -2.60 -17.48 16.42
CA ILE A 434 -3.38 -17.09 17.61
C ILE A 434 -2.74 -15.90 18.36
N TYR A 435 -1.41 -15.85 18.49
CA TYR A 435 -0.77 -14.68 19.10
C TYR A 435 -0.93 -13.42 18.25
N ASP A 436 -0.77 -13.51 16.93
CA ASP A 436 -0.92 -12.36 16.04
C ASP A 436 -2.38 -11.85 16.02
N LEU A 437 -3.37 -12.75 16.06
CA LEU A 437 -4.79 -12.40 16.25
C LEU A 437 -5.06 -11.66 17.57
N LEU A 438 -4.38 -12.05 18.66
CA LEU A 438 -4.49 -11.38 19.96
C LEU A 438 -3.82 -10.01 19.93
N GLU A 439 -2.62 -9.88 19.37
CA GLU A 439 -1.91 -8.60 19.26
C GLU A 439 -2.68 -7.59 18.39
N GLY A 440 -3.35 -8.05 17.33
CA GLY A 440 -4.26 -7.24 16.53
C GLY A 440 -5.55 -6.76 17.26
N SER A 441 -5.83 -7.22 18.48
CA SER A 441 -7.04 -6.84 19.24
C SER A 441 -6.71 -6.38 20.67
N PRO A 442 -6.45 -5.07 20.89
CA PRO A 442 -6.03 -4.55 22.20
C PRO A 442 -7.04 -4.72 23.34
N ALA A 443 -8.33 -4.92 23.06
CA ALA A 443 -9.33 -5.23 24.08
C ALA A 443 -9.26 -6.71 24.51
N LEU A 444 -9.21 -7.61 23.52
CA LEU A 444 -9.15 -9.05 23.74
C LEU A 444 -7.81 -9.47 24.36
N SER A 445 -6.68 -8.96 23.85
CA SER A 445 -5.34 -9.20 24.40
C SER A 445 -5.24 -8.82 25.88
N ARG A 446 -5.77 -7.65 26.30
CA ARG A 446 -5.77 -7.25 27.71
C ARG A 446 -6.52 -8.22 28.60
N ALA A 447 -7.69 -8.69 28.18
CA ALA A 447 -8.48 -9.67 28.95
C ALA A 447 -7.81 -11.06 28.97
N PHE A 448 -7.31 -11.52 27.82
CA PHE A 448 -6.56 -12.76 27.68
C PHE A 448 -5.33 -12.80 28.60
N TYR A 449 -4.43 -11.81 28.50
CA TYR A 449 -3.22 -11.80 29.31
C TYR A 449 -3.51 -11.52 30.79
N ALA A 450 -4.53 -10.72 31.15
CA ALA A 450 -4.96 -10.61 32.54
C ALA A 450 -5.40 -11.96 33.12
N ARG A 451 -6.09 -12.79 32.33
CA ARG A 451 -6.52 -14.14 32.74
C ARG A 451 -5.37 -15.15 32.78
N VAL A 452 -4.44 -15.10 31.83
CA VAL A 452 -3.23 -15.96 31.80
C VAL A 452 -2.30 -15.63 32.96
N LEU A 453 -1.95 -14.36 33.14
CA LEU A 453 -0.98 -13.90 34.17
C LEU A 453 -1.45 -14.14 35.61
N THR A 454 -2.76 -14.20 35.85
CA THR A 454 -3.35 -14.48 37.18
C THR A 454 -3.61 -15.97 37.45
N SER A 455 -3.44 -16.84 36.45
CA SER A 455 -3.74 -18.27 36.56
C SER A 455 -2.49 -19.10 36.88
N PRO A 456 -2.52 -20.03 37.86
CA PRO A 456 -1.37 -20.89 38.14
C PRO A 456 -0.94 -21.71 36.92
N GLY A 457 0.36 -21.69 36.60
CA GLY A 457 0.97 -22.51 35.54
C GLY A 457 0.79 -21.98 34.10
N LEU A 458 -0.26 -21.22 33.80
CA LEU A 458 -0.47 -20.69 32.45
C LEU A 458 0.63 -19.72 31.98
N PRO A 459 1.23 -18.83 32.82
CA PRO A 459 2.31 -17.94 32.37
C PRO A 459 3.51 -18.72 31.83
N ALA A 460 3.96 -19.75 32.55
CA ALA A 460 5.09 -20.59 32.13
C ALA A 460 4.82 -21.39 30.84
N LEU A 461 3.54 -21.62 30.50
CA LEU A 461 3.11 -22.38 29.33
C LEU A 461 2.86 -21.47 28.10
N MET A 462 2.18 -20.33 28.30
CA MET A 462 1.60 -19.49 27.24
C MET A 462 2.19 -18.08 27.17
N PHE A 463 2.92 -17.62 28.19
CA PHE A 463 3.44 -16.26 28.22
C PHE A 463 4.97 -16.25 28.16
N ASP A 464 5.65 -16.91 29.09
CA ASP A 464 7.11 -16.88 29.21
C ASP A 464 7.84 -17.34 27.93
N PRO A 465 7.43 -18.43 27.22
CA PRO A 465 8.10 -18.86 26.00
C PRO A 465 7.89 -17.89 24.83
N TYR A 466 6.68 -17.33 24.72
CA TYR A 466 6.30 -16.36 23.70
C TYR A 466 7.05 -15.03 23.90
N MET A 467 7.01 -14.51 25.12
CA MET A 467 7.71 -13.31 25.56
C MET A 467 9.20 -13.41 25.24
N LYS A 468 9.83 -14.54 25.60
CA LYS A 468 11.24 -14.81 25.31
C LYS A 468 11.54 -14.78 23.81
N LYS A 469 10.71 -15.41 22.97
CA LYS A 469 10.90 -15.42 21.52
C LYS A 469 10.84 -14.01 20.94
N ARG A 470 9.81 -13.22 21.28
CA ARG A 470 9.64 -11.83 20.81
C ARG A 470 10.77 -10.91 21.30
N MET A 471 11.21 -11.01 22.57
CA MET A 471 12.37 -10.25 23.08
C MET A 471 13.68 -10.64 22.38
N GLN A 472 13.88 -11.91 22.03
CA GLN A 472 15.03 -12.36 21.25
C GLN A 472 15.02 -11.83 19.81
N GLN A 473 13.83 -11.64 19.23
CA GLN A 473 13.62 -11.13 17.87
C GLN A 473 13.78 -9.60 17.74
N ALA A 474 13.75 -8.83 18.83
CA ALA A 474 14.00 -7.38 18.79
C ALA A 474 15.37 -7.09 18.16
N ALA A 475 15.45 -6.20 17.16
CA ALA A 475 16.69 -6.01 16.40
C ALA A 475 17.78 -5.31 17.23
N SER A 476 17.41 -4.27 17.97
CA SER A 476 18.30 -3.45 18.78
C SER A 476 17.92 -3.43 20.27
N PRO A 477 18.81 -2.95 21.16
CA PRO A 477 18.49 -2.67 22.56
C PRO A 477 17.32 -1.69 22.75
N THR A 478 17.14 -0.73 21.84
CA THR A 478 16.07 0.27 21.90
C THR A 478 14.71 -0.30 21.49
N ASP A 479 14.67 -1.18 20.49
CA ASP A 479 13.42 -1.89 20.11
C ASP A 479 12.92 -2.79 21.25
N LEU A 480 13.86 -3.39 21.99
CA LEU A 480 13.54 -4.19 23.18
C LEU A 480 12.90 -3.32 24.29
N VAL A 481 13.38 -2.09 24.50
CA VAL A 481 12.79 -1.14 25.47
C VAL A 481 11.38 -0.73 25.04
N ASP A 482 11.14 -0.47 23.74
CA ASP A 482 9.80 -0.16 23.23
C ASP A 482 8.82 -1.33 23.37
N LEU A 483 9.26 -2.57 23.06
CA LEU A 483 8.49 -3.79 23.26
C LEU A 483 8.10 -3.98 24.73
N ILE A 484 9.07 -3.81 25.63
CA ILE A 484 8.87 -3.88 27.09
C ILE A 484 7.87 -2.80 27.55
N GLY A 485 8.01 -1.57 27.07
CA GLY A 485 7.13 -0.45 27.40
C GLY A 485 5.70 -0.66 26.91
N LEU A 486 5.53 -1.17 25.69
CA LEU A 486 4.23 -1.55 25.12
C LEU A 486 3.52 -2.59 25.98
N TRP A 487 4.22 -3.65 26.38
CA TRP A 487 3.63 -4.72 27.18
C TRP A 487 3.34 -4.32 28.63
N VAL A 488 4.22 -3.55 29.29
CA VAL A 488 3.93 -3.02 30.64
C VAL A 488 2.71 -2.10 30.62
N ARG A 489 2.57 -1.26 29.58
CA ARG A 489 1.40 -0.38 29.39
C ARG A 489 0.10 -1.16 29.20
N ASN A 490 0.14 -2.25 28.44
CA ASN A 490 -1.03 -3.09 28.18
C ASN A 490 -1.35 -4.04 29.36
N HIS A 491 -0.33 -4.51 30.08
CA HIS A 491 -0.41 -5.54 31.11
C HIS A 491 0.47 -5.18 32.35
N PRO A 492 0.03 -4.24 33.21
CA PRO A 492 0.84 -3.78 34.34
C PRO A 492 1.25 -4.87 35.35
N LEU A 493 0.50 -5.98 35.41
CA LEU A 493 0.80 -7.16 36.24
C LEU A 493 2.18 -7.78 35.94
N LEU A 494 2.79 -7.50 34.79
CA LEU A 494 4.15 -7.94 34.45
C LEU A 494 5.22 -7.38 35.40
N LEU A 495 4.95 -6.23 36.02
CA LEU A 495 5.85 -5.60 37.01
C LEU A 495 5.88 -6.38 38.34
N GLU A 496 4.94 -7.30 38.58
CA GLU A 496 4.95 -8.20 39.74
C GLU A 496 5.66 -9.54 39.44
N GLN A 497 5.98 -9.82 38.17
CA GLN A 497 6.54 -11.09 37.72
C GLN A 497 8.07 -11.03 37.66
N GLU A 498 8.75 -11.51 38.69
CA GLU A 498 10.23 -11.51 38.75
C GLU A 498 10.90 -12.27 37.57
N ASN A 499 10.21 -13.26 36.97
CA ASN A 499 10.66 -13.93 35.74
C ASN A 499 10.72 -12.96 34.55
N TYR A 500 9.69 -12.12 34.38
CA TYR A 500 9.62 -11.08 33.34
C TYR A 500 10.76 -10.09 33.50
N ILE A 501 10.95 -9.58 34.72
CA ILE A 501 11.98 -8.58 35.02
C ILE A 501 13.39 -9.13 34.72
N ARG A 502 13.70 -10.35 35.18
CA ARG A 502 15.01 -10.98 34.91
C ARG A 502 15.22 -11.28 33.44
N LEU A 503 14.18 -11.65 32.70
CA LEU A 503 14.29 -11.92 31.27
C LEU A 503 14.54 -10.63 30.49
N ALA A 504 13.86 -9.52 30.84
CA ALA A 504 14.13 -8.20 30.31
C ALA A 504 15.58 -7.73 30.59
N GLU A 505 16.04 -7.83 31.84
CA GLU A 505 17.44 -7.54 32.22
C GLU A 505 18.44 -8.36 31.39
N ALA A 506 18.22 -9.67 31.28
CA ALA A 506 19.11 -10.57 30.55
C ALA A 506 19.14 -10.27 29.04
N GLN A 507 17.97 -10.08 28.41
CA GLN A 507 17.91 -9.77 26.98
C GLN A 507 18.47 -8.39 26.64
N LEU A 508 18.31 -7.40 27.53
CA LEU A 508 18.97 -6.10 27.35
C LEU A 508 20.50 -6.24 27.35
N VAL A 509 21.05 -6.97 28.31
CA VAL A 509 22.50 -7.23 28.37
C VAL A 509 22.98 -8.06 27.18
N ASP A 510 22.23 -9.07 26.74
CA ASP A 510 22.57 -9.88 25.56
C ASP A 510 22.58 -9.05 24.27
N LYS A 511 21.64 -8.11 24.09
CA LYS A 511 21.60 -7.20 22.94
C LYS A 511 22.74 -6.17 22.98
N LEU A 512 23.01 -5.57 24.15
CA LEU A 512 24.15 -4.66 24.33
C LEU A 512 25.51 -5.32 24.07
N LYS A 513 25.65 -6.64 24.32
CA LYS A 513 26.83 -7.44 23.98
C LYS A 513 27.02 -7.68 22.48
N GLN A 514 25.97 -7.56 21.69
CA GLN A 514 25.98 -7.79 20.24
C GLN A 514 26.09 -6.49 19.43
N ASP A 515 25.93 -5.34 20.08
CA ASP A 515 26.03 -4.02 19.43
C ASP A 515 27.49 -3.68 19.06
N SER A 516 27.66 -2.96 17.94
CA SER A 516 28.96 -2.53 17.44
C SER A 516 29.51 -1.29 18.14
N ASP A 517 28.65 -0.48 18.76
CA ASP A 517 29.02 0.65 19.62
C ASP A 517 28.22 0.61 20.95
N PRO A 518 28.61 -0.25 21.90
CA PRO A 518 27.82 -0.50 23.10
C PRO A 518 27.66 0.71 24.02
N VAL A 519 28.57 1.71 23.95
CA VAL A 519 28.43 2.95 24.72
C VAL A 519 27.28 3.81 24.17
N ARG A 520 27.25 4.00 22.84
CA ARG A 520 26.16 4.72 22.18
C ARG A 520 24.82 4.02 22.41
N ALA A 521 24.81 2.69 22.34
CA ALA A 521 23.63 1.87 22.58
C ALA A 521 23.10 1.99 24.02
N VAL A 522 23.98 1.97 25.03
CA VAL A 522 23.56 2.20 26.43
C VAL A 522 23.00 3.61 26.61
N ASN A 523 23.66 4.65 26.09
CA ASN A 523 23.16 6.01 26.24
C ASN A 523 21.76 6.18 25.61
N ALA A 524 21.55 5.64 24.40
CA ALA A 524 20.23 5.65 23.77
C ALA A 524 19.16 4.90 24.60
N VAL A 525 19.51 3.76 25.20
CA VAL A 525 18.64 3.01 26.13
C VAL A 525 18.33 3.82 27.38
N LEU A 526 19.30 4.55 27.96
CA LEU A 526 19.09 5.38 29.14
C LEU A 526 18.15 6.55 28.84
N ASP A 527 18.38 7.28 27.74
CA ASP A 527 17.52 8.38 27.29
C ASP A 527 16.09 7.90 27.00
N GLN A 528 15.95 6.72 26.38
CA GLN A 528 14.65 6.12 26.08
C GLN A 528 13.93 5.62 27.34
N LEU A 529 14.65 5.04 28.31
CA LEU A 529 14.07 4.61 29.60
C LEU A 529 13.62 5.80 30.45
N ASP A 530 14.39 6.89 30.49
CA ASP A 530 14.00 8.13 31.18
C ASP A 530 12.74 8.76 30.55
N SER A 531 12.71 8.84 29.22
CA SER A 531 11.54 9.28 28.46
C SER A 531 10.32 8.37 28.71
N LEU A 532 10.50 7.05 28.64
CA LEU A 532 9.46 6.05 28.88
C LEU A 532 8.98 6.03 30.33
N GLU A 533 9.80 6.37 31.31
CA GLU A 533 9.34 6.50 32.69
C GLU A 533 8.46 7.75 32.85
N HIS A 534 8.95 8.91 32.42
CA HIS A 534 8.36 10.21 32.70
C HIS A 534 7.22 10.63 31.74
N HIS A 535 6.98 9.90 30.65
CA HIS A 535 5.98 10.28 29.66
C HIS A 535 4.55 10.38 30.26
N PRO A 536 3.86 11.54 30.18
CA PRO A 536 2.63 11.80 30.95
C PRO A 536 1.44 10.87 30.63
N GLN A 537 1.29 10.43 29.38
CA GLN A 537 0.24 9.50 28.97
C GLN A 537 0.70 8.03 28.87
N LYS A 538 1.85 7.78 28.22
CA LYS A 538 2.32 6.43 27.88
C LYS A 538 3.31 5.83 28.90
N GLY A 539 3.72 6.58 29.92
CA GLY A 539 4.89 6.24 30.72
C GLY A 539 4.68 5.12 31.74
N ILE A 540 5.74 4.33 31.96
CA ILE A 540 5.70 3.16 32.85
C ILE A 540 5.69 3.53 34.34
N GLY A 541 6.25 4.69 34.71
CA GLY A 541 6.24 5.19 36.11
C GLY A 541 4.83 5.45 36.68
N ARG A 542 3.80 5.43 35.82
CA ARG A 542 2.38 5.53 36.21
C ARG A 542 1.84 4.25 36.87
N TYR A 543 2.53 3.13 36.73
CA TYR A 543 2.14 1.82 37.28
C TYR A 543 2.98 1.46 38.51
N GLN A 544 2.38 0.73 39.46
CA GLN A 544 3.09 0.28 40.65
C GLN A 544 4.26 -0.63 40.26
N GLY A 545 5.47 -0.26 40.71
CA GLY A 545 6.72 -0.95 40.34
C GLY A 545 7.40 -0.44 39.06
N GLY A 546 6.78 0.46 38.29
CA GLY A 546 7.30 0.96 37.01
C GLY A 546 8.66 1.65 37.10
N THR A 547 8.80 2.63 38.00
CA THR A 547 10.08 3.29 38.32
C THR A 547 11.15 2.29 38.75
N ALA A 548 10.82 1.39 39.70
CA ALA A 548 11.76 0.39 40.20
C ALA A 548 12.21 -0.60 39.10
N PHE A 549 11.39 -0.81 38.07
CA PHE A 549 11.73 -1.61 36.90
C PHE A 549 12.61 -0.83 35.91
N ALA A 550 12.32 0.46 35.66
CA ALA A 550 13.19 1.36 34.89
C ALA A 550 14.59 1.45 35.53
N ASP A 551 14.66 1.71 36.84
CA ASP A 551 15.89 1.70 37.65
C ASP A 551 16.70 0.40 37.49
N ARG A 552 16.04 -0.76 37.45
CA ARG A 552 16.69 -2.06 37.26
C ARG A 552 17.30 -2.21 35.87
N LEU A 553 16.62 -1.75 34.82
CA LEU A 553 17.16 -1.75 33.44
C LEU A 553 18.30 -0.73 33.28
N ILE A 554 18.15 0.48 33.82
CA ILE A 554 19.19 1.52 33.90
C ILE A 554 20.43 0.97 34.62
N TYR A 555 20.24 0.28 35.75
CA TYR A 555 21.33 -0.36 36.49
C TYR A 555 21.99 -1.48 35.67
N ALA A 556 21.22 -2.32 34.99
CA ALA A 556 21.75 -3.40 34.15
C ALA A 556 22.61 -2.86 32.99
N ALA A 557 22.15 -1.82 32.29
CA ALA A 557 22.87 -1.19 31.19
C ALA A 557 24.18 -0.52 31.66
N ASN A 558 24.14 0.23 32.76
CA ASN A 558 25.35 0.83 33.35
C ASN A 558 26.32 -0.23 33.90
N LEU A 559 25.81 -1.29 34.51
CA LEU A 559 26.63 -2.41 35.00
C LEU A 559 27.29 -3.18 33.86
N PHE A 560 26.63 -3.29 32.70
CA PHE A 560 27.22 -3.83 31.48
C PHE A 560 28.44 -3.00 31.03
N LEU A 561 28.33 -1.67 30.93
CA LEU A 561 29.48 -0.80 30.60
C LEU A 561 30.65 -1.00 31.58
N LEU A 562 30.36 -1.09 32.88
CA LEU A 562 31.38 -1.29 33.91
C LEU A 562 32.02 -2.70 33.87
N ARG A 563 31.25 -3.75 33.55
CA ARG A 563 31.73 -5.14 33.65
C ARG A 563 32.34 -5.67 32.36
N GLU A 564 31.70 -5.45 31.23
CA GLU A 564 32.04 -6.13 29.97
C GLU A 564 33.03 -5.33 29.11
N LEU A 565 32.97 -3.99 29.13
CA LEU A 565 33.91 -3.16 28.36
C LEU A 565 35.28 -3.08 29.04
N GLU A 566 36.36 -3.27 28.28
CA GLU A 566 37.73 -3.08 28.75
C GLU A 566 38.28 -1.73 28.24
N PRO A 567 38.91 -0.89 29.10
CA PRO A 567 39.40 0.45 28.77
C PRO A 567 40.25 0.56 27.49
N GLU A 568 41.02 -0.46 27.15
CA GLU A 568 41.86 -0.53 25.95
C GLU A 568 41.08 -0.52 24.64
N GLN A 569 39.82 -0.98 24.67
CA GLN A 569 38.96 -1.10 23.48
C GLN A 569 38.15 0.18 23.24
N LEU A 570 38.12 1.11 24.21
CA LEU A 570 37.35 2.34 24.12
C LEU A 570 38.14 3.43 23.37
N SER A 571 37.43 4.17 22.52
CA SER A 571 37.92 5.47 22.05
C SER A 571 37.79 6.53 23.14
N GLN A 572 38.60 7.60 23.04
CA GLN A 572 38.52 8.75 23.94
C GLN A 572 37.10 9.35 23.98
N LYS A 573 36.42 9.42 22.82
CA LYS A 573 35.04 9.93 22.74
C LYS A 573 34.08 9.04 23.53
N GLN A 574 34.07 7.73 23.25
CA GLN A 574 33.22 6.78 23.95
C GLN A 574 33.41 6.84 25.47
N LEU A 575 34.64 6.96 25.99
CA LEU A 575 34.83 7.08 27.44
C LEU A 575 34.22 8.38 28.02
N LEU A 576 34.32 9.50 27.31
CA LEU A 576 33.72 10.79 27.71
C LEU A 576 32.18 10.77 27.67
N ASP A 577 31.62 9.97 26.77
CA ASP A 577 30.17 9.79 26.63
C ASP A 577 29.57 8.89 27.75
N ILE A 578 30.37 8.26 28.62
CA ILE A 578 29.87 7.44 29.76
C ILE A 578 29.43 8.35 30.93
N GLY A 579 28.12 8.57 31.05
CA GLY A 579 27.53 9.51 32.02
C GLY A 579 27.96 9.31 33.48
N PHE A 580 28.05 8.06 33.98
CA PHE A 580 28.41 7.83 35.40
C PHE A 580 29.84 8.25 35.76
N LEU A 581 30.76 8.40 34.80
CA LEU A 581 32.13 8.88 35.07
C LEU A 581 32.18 10.39 35.33
N GLN A 582 31.11 11.12 35.00
CA GLN A 582 30.94 12.55 35.30
C GLN A 582 30.66 12.82 36.78
N MET A 583 30.35 11.79 37.58
CA MET A 583 30.03 11.86 39.01
C MET A 583 31.03 11.02 39.86
N PRO A 584 32.27 11.49 40.07
CA PRO A 584 33.36 10.66 40.60
C PRO A 584 33.17 10.12 42.03
N LYS A 585 32.37 10.79 42.86
CA LYS A 585 32.19 10.39 44.28
C LYS A 585 31.20 9.23 44.37
N GLU A 586 30.10 9.39 43.67
CA GLU A 586 29.01 8.44 43.49
C GLU A 586 29.53 7.17 42.80
N PHE A 587 30.35 7.35 41.75
CA PHE A 587 31.02 6.24 41.07
C PHE A 587 31.99 5.49 42.00
N LYS A 588 32.90 6.18 42.71
CA LYS A 588 33.81 5.53 43.67
C LYS A 588 33.02 4.71 44.71
N GLY A 589 31.96 5.28 45.31
CA GLY A 589 31.10 4.58 46.27
C GLY A 589 30.26 3.43 45.69
N TRP A 590 29.86 3.48 44.41
CA TRP A 590 29.23 2.34 43.75
C TRP A 590 30.20 1.17 43.63
N VAL A 591 31.41 1.43 43.13
CA VAL A 591 32.36 0.38 42.72
C VAL A 591 33.04 -0.28 43.93
N GLU A 592 33.08 0.36 45.10
CA GLU A 592 33.49 -0.26 46.38
C GLU A 592 32.79 -1.59 46.68
N ARG A 593 31.61 -1.84 46.10
CA ARG A 593 30.82 -3.08 46.22
C ARG A 593 31.37 -4.27 45.41
N PHE A 594 32.39 -4.08 44.57
CA PHE A 594 32.94 -5.13 43.69
C PHE A 594 34.34 -5.61 44.11
N ASP A 595 34.79 -6.68 43.46
CA ASP A 595 36.13 -7.26 43.65
C ASP A 595 37.26 -6.27 43.25
N SER A 596 38.51 -6.67 43.51
CA SER A 596 39.69 -5.87 43.16
C SER A 596 39.88 -5.65 41.66
N ARG A 597 39.43 -6.58 40.80
CA ARG A 597 39.59 -6.45 39.33
C ARG A 597 38.67 -5.36 38.79
N ILE A 598 37.39 -5.38 39.17
CA ILE A 598 36.43 -4.34 38.74
C ILE A 598 36.80 -2.99 39.35
N ARG A 599 37.21 -2.93 40.62
CA ARG A 599 37.70 -1.69 41.25
C ARG A 599 38.91 -1.10 40.53
N SER A 600 39.86 -1.95 40.13
CA SER A 600 41.05 -1.52 39.40
C SER A 600 40.71 -0.98 38.01
N LYS A 601 39.85 -1.69 37.26
CA LYS A 601 39.35 -1.24 35.95
C LYS A 601 38.62 0.09 36.04
N ALA A 602 37.75 0.25 37.04
CA ALA A 602 37.03 1.49 37.30
C ALA A 602 37.96 2.67 37.63
N ALA A 603 39.03 2.45 38.41
CA ALA A 603 40.03 3.47 38.70
C ALA A 603 40.70 3.97 37.41
N VAL A 604 41.08 3.05 36.52
CA VAL A 604 41.64 3.38 35.19
C VAL A 604 40.63 4.16 34.33
N MET A 605 39.36 3.72 34.24
CA MET A 605 38.31 4.45 33.51
C MET A 605 38.11 5.86 34.04
N LEU A 606 38.04 6.03 35.37
CA LEU A 606 37.85 7.32 36.00
C LEU A 606 39.04 8.26 35.77
N SER A 607 40.27 7.76 35.89
CA SER A 607 41.46 8.56 35.63
C SER A 607 41.59 8.94 34.15
N LEU A 608 41.33 8.02 33.21
CA LEU A 608 41.28 8.36 31.78
C LEU A 608 40.22 9.44 31.49
N HIS A 609 39.02 9.33 32.06
CA HIS A 609 37.95 10.31 31.88
C HIS A 609 38.33 11.69 32.45
N GLN A 610 38.91 11.74 33.65
CA GLN A 610 39.36 12.99 34.29
C GLN A 610 40.55 13.64 33.57
N TRP A 611 41.40 12.85 32.91
CA TRP A 611 42.49 13.34 32.07
C TRP A 611 41.92 13.91 30.76
N SER A 612 41.06 13.16 30.08
CA SER A 612 40.51 13.54 28.78
C SER A 612 39.45 14.65 28.81
N SER A 613 38.78 14.88 29.95
CA SER A 613 37.77 15.93 30.12
C SER A 613 38.33 17.32 30.45
N ARG A 614 39.65 17.46 30.54
CA ARG A 614 40.33 18.73 30.86
C ARG A 614 41.26 19.18 29.73
N GLU A 615 41.42 20.49 29.61
CA GLU A 615 42.31 21.09 28.61
C GLU A 615 43.80 20.93 29.01
N GLU A 616 44.10 21.13 30.30
CA GLU A 616 45.42 20.92 30.90
C GLU A 616 45.54 19.54 31.58
N ALA A 617 46.64 18.83 31.31
CA ALA A 617 46.95 17.57 31.99
C ALA A 617 47.41 17.82 33.43
N ARG A 618 46.81 17.12 34.40
CA ARG A 618 47.14 17.27 35.82
C ARG A 618 47.65 15.98 36.44
N VAL A 619 48.64 16.13 37.31
CA VAL A 619 49.39 15.03 37.92
C VAL A 619 48.50 14.26 38.92
N GLU A 620 47.60 14.97 39.61
CA GLU A 620 46.65 14.41 40.58
C GLU A 620 45.80 13.25 40.03
N VAL A 621 45.55 13.22 38.71
CA VAL A 621 44.75 12.18 38.05
C VAL A 621 45.40 10.78 38.12
N LEU A 622 46.71 10.72 38.38
CA LEU A 622 47.48 9.48 38.51
C LEU A 622 47.95 9.19 39.95
N GLU A 623 47.72 10.09 40.90
CA GLU A 623 48.24 10.00 42.28
C GLU A 623 47.61 8.85 43.09
N ASP A 624 46.30 8.66 42.94
CA ASP A 624 45.53 7.61 43.63
C ASP A 624 45.76 6.20 43.03
N LEU A 625 46.41 6.08 41.87
CA LEU A 625 46.56 4.82 41.14
C LEU A 625 47.75 3.99 41.63
N SER A 626 47.57 2.66 41.69
CA SER A 626 48.67 1.71 41.81
C SER A 626 49.61 1.75 40.59
N ALA A 627 50.77 1.09 40.69
CA ALA A 627 51.74 1.08 39.58
C ALA A 627 51.19 0.44 38.29
N GLU A 628 50.40 -0.62 38.41
CA GLU A 628 49.80 -1.34 37.28
C GLU A 628 48.68 -0.53 36.62
N GLU A 629 47.77 0.05 37.42
CA GLU A 629 46.70 0.93 36.93
C GLU A 629 47.26 2.19 36.25
N ARG A 630 48.37 2.73 36.76
CA ARG A 630 49.03 3.90 36.18
C ARG A 630 49.65 3.58 34.82
N GLU A 631 50.41 2.48 34.71
CA GLU A 631 50.98 2.06 33.43
C GLU A 631 49.86 1.79 32.40
N ARG A 632 48.78 1.11 32.81
CA ARG A 632 47.59 0.84 31.99
C ARG A 632 46.93 2.15 31.49
N THR A 633 46.70 3.10 32.40
CA THR A 633 46.16 4.44 32.08
C THR A 633 47.07 5.20 31.12
N GLN A 634 48.38 5.23 31.39
CA GLN A 634 49.37 5.91 30.54
C GLN A 634 49.54 5.22 29.18
N GLN A 635 49.37 3.89 29.09
CA GLN A 635 49.41 3.15 27.82
C GLN A 635 48.21 3.49 26.93
N ILE A 636 47.00 3.53 27.49
CA ILE A 636 45.79 3.90 26.74
C ILE A 636 45.87 5.36 26.28
N MET A 637 46.31 6.28 27.15
CA MET A 637 46.50 7.68 26.78
C MET A 637 47.60 7.86 25.71
N ARG A 638 48.68 7.07 25.75
CA ARG A 638 49.69 6.97 24.67
C ARG A 638 49.12 6.43 23.35
N ILE A 639 47.97 5.75 23.34
CA ILE A 639 47.31 5.31 22.09
C ILE A 639 46.44 6.45 21.55
N TRP A 640 45.58 7.05 22.38
CA TRP A 640 44.69 8.14 21.95
C TRP A 640 45.42 9.39 21.46
N LEU A 641 46.61 9.67 22.02
CA LEU A 641 47.44 10.81 21.63
C LEU A 641 48.25 10.59 20.34
N GLN A 642 48.24 9.41 19.69
CA GLN A 642 49.08 9.13 18.51
C GLN A 642 48.74 10.03 17.32
N ASN A 643 47.46 10.31 17.13
CA ASN A 643 46.99 11.18 16.04
C ASN A 643 46.96 12.67 16.44
N HIS A 644 47.42 13.00 17.65
CA HIS A 644 47.30 14.32 18.28
C HIS A 644 48.64 14.84 18.83
N VAL A 645 49.75 14.49 18.15
CA VAL A 645 51.10 14.95 18.52
C VAL A 645 51.32 16.39 18.04
N VAL A 646 50.75 17.34 18.78
CA VAL A 646 50.77 18.79 18.52
C VAL A 646 51.14 19.59 19.77
N PRO A 647 51.63 20.84 19.65
CA PRO A 647 52.08 21.64 20.79
C PRO A 647 51.07 21.80 21.94
N SER A 648 49.78 21.90 21.65
CA SER A 648 48.71 21.99 22.66
C SER A 648 48.49 20.72 23.48
N ARG A 649 49.13 19.60 23.13
CA ARG A 649 49.06 18.32 23.87
C ARG A 649 50.37 17.92 24.55
N PHE A 650 51.40 18.77 24.51
CA PHE A 650 52.73 18.44 25.04
C PHE A 650 52.72 18.11 26.55
N ASP A 651 51.90 18.77 27.37
CA ASP A 651 51.71 18.39 28.79
C ASP A 651 51.11 16.99 28.96
N SER A 652 50.07 16.66 28.18
CA SER A 652 49.45 15.33 28.19
C SER A 652 50.43 14.24 27.73
N ILE A 653 51.19 14.49 26.66
CA ILE A 653 52.20 13.55 26.18
C ILE A 653 53.29 13.36 27.24
N THR A 654 53.73 14.43 27.90
CA THR A 654 54.73 14.36 28.99
C THR A 654 54.24 13.50 30.16
N LEU A 655 53.01 13.74 30.63
CA LEU A 655 52.41 13.00 31.73
C LEU A 655 52.25 11.50 31.42
N ALA A 656 52.08 11.13 30.14
CA ALA A 656 51.99 9.76 29.68
C ALA A 656 53.34 8.99 29.65
N PHE A 657 54.47 9.67 29.94
CA PHE A 657 55.79 9.06 30.14
C PHE A 657 56.37 9.30 31.54
N CYS A 658 55.58 9.83 32.50
CA CYS A 658 56.00 9.97 33.90
C CYS A 658 56.14 8.61 34.59
N THR A 659 57.37 8.22 34.93
CA THR A 659 57.69 6.95 35.62
C THR A 659 57.52 7.05 37.13
N GLU A 660 57.77 8.22 37.73
CA GLU A 660 57.53 8.47 39.15
C GLU A 660 56.91 9.87 39.36
N ILE A 661 55.69 9.88 39.89
CA ILE A 661 54.86 11.07 40.07
C ILE A 661 55.51 12.10 41.00
N ARG A 662 55.90 11.65 42.21
CA ARG A 662 56.38 12.54 43.29
C ARG A 662 57.74 13.17 43.04
N SER A 663 58.56 12.56 42.18
CA SER A 663 59.86 13.09 41.75
C SER A 663 59.81 13.74 40.36
N SER A 664 58.66 13.67 39.69
CA SER A 664 58.45 14.03 38.28
C SER A 664 59.50 13.40 37.36
N ALA A 665 59.85 12.13 37.60
CA ALA A 665 60.75 11.39 36.72
C ALA A 665 59.99 10.98 35.45
N VAL A 666 60.61 11.18 34.28
CA VAL A 666 60.04 10.90 32.96
C VAL A 666 60.97 9.96 32.20
N ASP A 667 60.42 9.00 31.45
CA ASP A 667 61.17 8.29 30.41
C ASP A 667 61.39 9.23 29.21
N TYR A 668 62.40 10.08 29.36
CA TYR A 668 62.84 11.03 28.33
C TYR A 668 63.19 10.39 26.99
N ARG A 669 63.55 9.10 26.97
CA ARG A 669 63.92 8.41 25.73
C ARG A 669 62.66 7.92 25.02
N GLY A 670 61.82 7.14 25.69
CA GLY A 670 60.56 6.66 25.13
C GLY A 670 59.65 7.81 24.67
N LEU A 671 59.66 8.93 25.41
CA LEU A 671 58.98 10.18 25.06
C LEU A 671 59.47 10.78 23.72
N LEU A 672 60.78 10.93 23.52
CA LEU A 672 61.32 11.47 22.25
C LEU A 672 61.15 10.48 21.09
N ASP A 673 61.31 9.18 21.34
CA ASP A 673 61.06 8.12 20.36
C ASP A 673 59.58 8.11 19.90
N TYR A 674 58.64 8.35 20.83
CA TYR A 674 57.22 8.49 20.55
C TYR A 674 56.89 9.74 19.73
N LEU A 675 57.40 10.91 20.13
CA LEU A 675 57.21 12.16 19.41
C LEU A 675 57.77 12.11 17.97
N HIS A 676 58.86 11.37 17.77
CA HIS A 676 59.42 11.11 16.45
C HIS A 676 58.52 10.22 15.59
N ARG A 677 58.01 9.13 16.17
CA ARG A 677 57.24 8.11 15.46
C ARG A 677 55.85 8.57 15.04
N TYR A 678 55.22 9.43 15.84
CA TYR A 678 53.82 9.86 15.66
C TYR A 678 53.67 11.37 15.37
N GLY A 679 54.77 12.13 15.36
CA GLY A 679 54.77 13.52 14.93
C GLY A 679 54.76 13.65 13.40
N ASN A 680 53.92 14.54 12.86
CA ASN A 680 53.78 14.76 11.40
C ASN A 680 55.09 15.21 10.71
N SER A 681 56.07 15.69 11.46
CA SER A 681 57.41 15.99 10.95
C SER A 681 58.44 16.00 12.10
N PRO A 682 59.76 15.88 11.79
CA PRO A 682 60.82 16.06 12.79
C PRO A 682 60.78 17.42 13.52
N GLU A 683 60.13 18.42 12.93
CA GLU A 683 59.95 19.74 13.51
C GLU A 683 59.12 19.72 14.80
N VAL A 684 58.16 18.81 14.93
CA VAL A 684 57.35 18.65 16.14
C VAL A 684 58.24 18.30 17.35
N VAL A 685 59.28 17.49 17.13
CA VAL A 685 60.27 17.18 18.17
C VAL A 685 61.11 18.41 18.55
N TYR A 686 61.38 19.32 17.59
CA TYR A 686 62.11 20.58 17.86
C TYR A 686 61.25 21.60 18.60
N GLN A 687 59.96 21.68 18.26
CA GLN A 687 58.97 22.44 19.01
C GLN A 687 58.84 21.91 20.44
N TYR A 688 58.80 20.59 20.62
CA TYR A 688 58.79 19.95 21.94
C TYR A 688 60.06 20.24 22.74
N MET A 689 61.25 20.08 22.15
CA MET A 689 62.51 20.44 22.81
C MET A 689 62.54 21.91 23.23
N LYS A 690 62.03 22.83 22.39
CA LYS A 690 61.92 24.25 22.72
C LYS A 690 60.97 24.49 23.89
N TRP A 691 59.76 23.93 23.85
CA TRP A 691 58.73 24.04 24.90
C TRP A 691 59.22 23.46 26.23
N SER A 692 59.82 22.26 26.22
CA SER A 692 60.34 21.59 27.43
C SER A 692 61.42 22.40 28.17
N ALA A 693 62.11 23.31 27.49
CA ALA A 693 63.13 24.16 28.09
C ALA A 693 62.56 25.24 29.03
N GLU A 694 61.23 25.42 29.03
CA GLU A 694 60.49 26.31 29.93
C GLU A 694 59.80 25.51 31.07
N GLN A 695 59.85 24.16 31.02
CA GLN A 695 59.10 23.28 31.89
C GLN A 695 59.93 22.75 33.09
N PRO A 696 59.43 22.82 34.33
CA PRO A 696 60.17 22.41 35.54
C PRO A 696 60.64 20.94 35.53
N VAL A 697 59.92 20.06 34.86
CA VAL A 697 60.21 18.62 34.77
C VAL A 697 61.53 18.34 34.05
N PHE A 698 61.94 19.20 33.11
CA PHE A 698 63.12 19.00 32.26
C PHE A 698 64.32 19.87 32.69
N VAL A 699 64.09 20.84 33.58
CA VAL A 699 65.03 21.91 33.94
C VAL A 699 65.36 21.86 35.44
N ARG A 700 66.66 21.89 35.75
CA ARG A 700 67.18 22.07 37.12
C ARG A 700 67.92 23.41 37.23
N PRO A 701 68.16 23.94 38.44
CA PRO A 701 68.90 25.21 38.63
C PRO A 701 70.33 25.26 38.04
N ARG A 702 70.88 24.13 37.57
CA ARG A 702 72.21 24.02 36.95
C ARG A 702 72.17 23.62 35.46
N GLY A 703 70.99 23.58 34.84
CA GLY A 703 70.81 23.17 33.44
C GLY A 703 69.75 22.08 33.26
N LEU A 704 69.65 21.52 32.05
CA LEU A 704 68.73 20.40 31.75
C LEU A 704 69.02 19.18 32.64
N VAL A 705 67.99 18.38 32.90
CA VAL A 705 68.12 17.07 33.55
C VAL A 705 69.11 16.20 32.76
N PRO A 706 70.15 15.59 33.39
CA PRO A 706 71.20 14.87 32.65
C PRO A 706 70.70 13.70 31.78
N ALA A 707 69.63 13.01 32.22
CA ALA A 707 68.96 11.98 31.42
C ALA A 707 68.33 12.56 30.16
N TYR A 708 67.57 13.67 30.28
CA TYR A 708 66.98 14.37 29.13
C TYR A 708 68.05 14.91 28.16
N ALA A 709 69.10 15.52 28.69
CA ALA A 709 70.25 15.97 27.90
C ALA A 709 70.97 14.83 27.14
N THR A 710 70.85 13.59 27.61
CA THR A 710 71.38 12.40 26.94
C THR A 710 70.39 11.90 25.89
N ALA A 711 69.09 11.82 26.21
CA ALA A 711 68.04 11.45 25.27
C ALA A 711 67.98 12.38 24.04
N ILE A 712 68.14 13.70 24.21
CA ILE A 712 68.27 14.64 23.08
C ILE A 712 69.48 14.28 22.19
N VAL A 713 70.62 13.93 22.77
CA VAL A 713 71.83 13.56 22.00
C VAL A 713 71.62 12.27 21.22
N ASP A 714 70.97 11.28 21.83
CA ASP A 714 70.73 9.99 21.22
C ASP A 714 69.63 10.05 20.14
N TYR A 715 68.62 10.91 20.31
CA TYR A 715 67.62 11.23 19.27
C TYR A 715 68.29 11.73 17.98
N PHE A 716 69.12 12.78 18.05
CA PHE A 716 69.81 13.33 16.88
C PHE A 716 70.87 12.38 16.29
N LYS A 717 71.44 11.47 17.10
CA LYS A 717 72.34 10.42 16.60
C LYS A 717 71.60 9.34 15.81
N THR A 718 70.37 9.02 16.21
CA THR A 718 69.61 7.87 15.72
C THR A 718 68.71 8.24 14.54
N TYR A 719 67.94 9.33 14.66
CA TYR A 719 66.84 9.64 13.74
C TYR A 719 67.13 10.81 12.80
N ASP A 720 67.64 11.95 13.28
CA ASP A 720 67.94 13.12 12.44
C ASP A 720 69.37 13.62 12.61
N ARG A 721 70.29 12.96 11.88
CA ARG A 721 71.72 13.30 11.85
C ARG A 721 72.03 14.54 10.99
N GLU A 722 71.04 15.05 10.26
CA GLU A 722 71.18 16.11 9.26
C GLU A 722 70.51 17.43 9.71
N ALA A 723 69.69 17.41 10.77
CA ALA A 723 68.91 18.53 11.33
C ALA A 723 69.66 19.88 11.37
N PHE A 724 70.92 19.86 11.78
CA PHE A 724 71.77 21.05 11.93
C PHE A 724 72.35 21.59 10.61
N LYS A 725 72.21 20.84 9.51
CA LYS A 725 72.59 21.25 8.15
C LYS A 725 71.43 21.91 7.40
N ASN A 726 70.18 21.56 7.73
CA ASN A 726 69.01 22.21 7.14
C ASN A 726 68.99 23.70 7.54
N LYS A 727 69.08 24.60 6.56
CA LYS A 727 69.16 26.05 6.78
C LYS A 727 67.94 26.62 7.51
N GLU A 728 66.76 26.04 7.28
CA GLU A 728 65.49 26.49 7.85
C GLU A 728 65.39 26.09 9.33
N TYR A 729 65.54 24.79 9.64
CA TYR A 729 65.57 24.31 11.02
C TYR A 729 66.72 24.93 11.83
N ALA A 730 67.89 25.13 11.21
CA ALA A 730 69.01 25.81 11.84
C ALA A 730 68.67 27.26 12.24
N LYS A 731 67.97 28.01 11.38
CA LYS A 731 67.51 29.38 11.67
C LYS A 731 66.48 29.41 12.81
N THR A 732 65.47 28.54 12.76
CA THR A 732 64.31 28.59 13.65
C THR A 732 64.54 27.96 15.03
N TYR A 733 65.28 26.84 15.11
CA TYR A 733 65.40 26.05 16.34
C TYR A 733 66.82 25.95 16.92
N PHE A 734 67.87 26.02 16.10
CA PHE A 734 69.23 25.63 16.55
C PHE A 734 70.28 26.75 16.64
N ASN A 735 70.10 27.89 15.97
CA ASN A 735 71.06 28.99 16.01
C ASN A 735 70.79 30.01 17.13
N SER A 736 69.52 30.20 17.50
CA SER A 736 69.10 31.02 18.65
C SER A 736 68.27 30.22 19.67
N PRO A 737 68.74 29.05 20.16
CA PRO A 737 67.99 28.23 21.10
C PRO A 737 67.97 28.88 22.49
N ALA A 738 67.01 28.46 23.33
CA ALA A 738 66.95 28.84 24.74
C ALA A 738 68.32 28.61 25.43
N PRO A 739 68.76 29.48 26.34
CA PRO A 739 70.11 29.40 26.93
C PRO A 739 70.46 28.02 27.51
N ILE A 740 69.46 27.31 28.03
CA ILE A 740 69.60 26.01 28.67
C ILE A 740 69.78 24.82 27.69
N LEU A 741 69.35 24.97 26.43
CA LEU A 741 69.56 23.99 25.34
C LEU A 741 70.93 24.12 24.67
N LYS A 742 71.57 25.31 24.73
CA LYS A 742 72.88 25.59 24.10
C LYS A 742 73.98 24.54 24.41
N PRO A 743 74.17 24.09 25.67
CA PRO A 743 75.20 23.09 25.99
C PRO A 743 74.92 21.72 25.35
N VAL A 744 73.65 21.33 25.24
CA VAL A 744 73.27 20.05 24.63
C VAL A 744 73.40 20.11 23.11
N TYR A 745 72.89 21.16 22.46
CA TYR A 745 73.02 21.30 20.99
C TYR A 745 74.49 21.45 20.53
N THR A 746 75.36 22.05 21.34
CA THR A 746 76.81 22.06 21.05
C THR A 746 77.46 20.69 21.22
N LYS A 747 77.03 19.88 22.21
CA LYS A 747 77.42 18.46 22.35
C LYS A 747 76.93 17.63 21.15
N VAL A 748 75.68 17.81 20.71
CA VAL A 748 75.14 17.16 19.50
C VAL A 748 75.95 17.53 18.26
N ARG A 749 76.24 18.81 18.02
CA ARG A 749 77.07 19.25 16.89
C ARG A 749 78.49 18.67 16.92
N ALA A 750 79.07 18.43 18.09
CA ALA A 750 80.38 17.75 18.23
C ALA A 750 80.28 16.23 17.95
N GLU A 751 79.15 15.62 18.34
CA GLU A 751 78.87 14.21 18.12
C GLU A 751 78.44 13.88 16.69
N LEU A 752 77.82 14.80 15.96
CA LEU A 752 77.48 14.64 14.53
C LEU A 752 78.58 15.14 13.58
N ALA A 753 79.64 15.77 14.10
CA ALA A 753 80.77 16.21 13.29
C ALA A 753 81.48 15.03 12.60
N SER A 754 81.84 15.22 11.32
CA SER A 754 82.56 14.22 10.54
C SER A 754 83.92 13.87 11.17
N PRO A 755 84.49 12.67 10.93
CA PRO A 755 85.75 12.23 11.54
C PRO A 755 86.90 13.23 11.37
N LEU A 756 86.98 13.86 10.19
CA LEU A 756 87.92 14.96 9.88
C LEU A 756 87.75 16.17 10.81
N VAL A 757 86.52 16.62 11.08
CA VAL A 757 86.25 17.78 11.95
C VAL A 757 86.53 17.48 13.42
N ARG A 758 86.26 16.24 13.88
CA ARG A 758 86.66 15.79 15.23
C ARG A 758 88.19 15.80 15.37
N TRP A 759 88.91 15.24 14.39
CA TRP A 759 90.37 15.20 14.38
C TRP A 759 91.01 16.61 14.37
N ILE A 760 90.51 17.52 13.54
CA ILE A 760 90.98 18.92 13.45
C ILE A 760 90.78 19.67 14.77
N ARG A 761 89.67 19.46 15.50
CA ARG A 761 89.47 20.08 16.83
C ARG A 761 90.42 19.51 17.89
N GLN A 762 90.66 18.20 17.87
CA GLN A 762 91.49 17.51 18.87
C GLN A 762 93.00 17.79 18.68
N HIS A 763 93.45 18.03 17.43
CA HIS A 763 94.85 18.39 17.10
C HIS A 763 95.04 19.86 16.66
N SER A 764 94.20 20.78 17.14
CA SER A 764 94.18 22.20 16.75
C SER A 764 95.47 23.02 16.97
N ARG A 765 96.48 22.45 17.65
CA ARG A 765 97.83 23.05 17.78
C ARG A 765 98.75 22.77 16.58
N PHE A 766 98.53 21.69 15.82
CA PHE A 766 99.43 21.28 14.74
C PHE A 766 99.09 21.96 13.40
N VAL A 767 97.80 22.25 13.15
CA VAL A 767 97.31 22.86 11.90
C VAL A 767 97.73 24.33 11.74
N LYS A 768 98.13 25.01 12.82
CA LYS A 768 98.58 26.42 12.78
C LYS A 768 99.98 26.65 12.19
N ILE A 769 100.74 25.59 11.91
CA ILE A 769 102.13 25.69 11.42
C ILE A 769 102.25 25.38 9.92
N THR A 770 101.26 24.74 9.30
CA THR A 770 101.34 24.26 7.91
C THR A 770 100.43 24.98 6.90
N SER A 771 99.60 25.94 7.32
CA SER A 771 98.68 26.65 6.41
C SER A 771 99.27 27.85 5.67
N SER A 772 100.55 28.18 5.85
CA SER A 772 101.22 29.30 5.17
C SER A 772 101.71 28.98 3.74
N LEU A 773 101.66 27.71 3.31
CA LEU A 773 102.21 27.26 2.02
C LEU A 773 101.15 27.00 0.93
N LEU A 774 99.85 27.10 1.25
CA LEU A 774 98.74 26.73 0.35
C LEU A 774 98.02 27.93 -0.28
N ALA A 775 98.56 29.14 -0.11
CA ALA A 775 98.01 30.39 -0.67
C ALA A 775 98.46 30.69 -2.12
N VAL A 776 99.29 29.84 -2.74
CA VAL A 776 99.98 30.15 -4.01
C VAL A 776 99.48 29.31 -5.21
N ILE A 777 98.76 28.20 -4.99
CA ILE A 777 98.48 27.21 -6.06
C ILE A 777 97.07 27.32 -6.68
N VAL A 778 96.09 28.00 -6.06
CA VAL A 778 94.71 28.12 -6.60
C VAL A 778 94.55 29.31 -7.57
N ILE A 779 95.58 30.15 -7.73
CA ILE A 779 95.58 31.30 -8.66
C ILE A 779 95.51 30.87 -10.15
N ALA A 780 95.79 29.61 -10.48
CA ALA A 780 95.79 29.09 -11.86
C ALA A 780 94.44 28.53 -12.37
N GLY A 781 93.42 28.38 -11.51
CA GLY A 781 92.13 27.76 -11.90
C GLY A 781 90.98 28.74 -12.19
N ALA A 782 91.13 30.01 -11.80
CA ALA A 782 90.02 30.97 -11.71
C ALA A 782 89.85 31.90 -12.93
N VAL A 783 90.37 31.53 -14.10
CA VAL A 783 90.42 32.40 -15.29
C VAL A 783 89.44 31.98 -16.41
N PHE A 784 88.78 30.82 -16.32
CA PHE A 784 87.98 30.33 -17.47
C PHE A 784 86.48 30.67 -17.50
N MET A 785 85.76 30.79 -16.38
CA MET A 785 84.34 31.18 -16.41
C MET A 785 83.88 32.01 -15.21
N MET A 786 84.13 33.32 -15.29
CA MET A 786 83.21 34.33 -14.77
C MET A 786 83.29 35.59 -15.65
N ILE A 787 82.15 36.28 -15.81
CA ILE A 787 81.96 37.56 -16.52
C ILE A 787 81.92 37.45 -18.07
N GLN A 788 80.72 37.17 -18.58
CA GLN A 788 80.06 38.16 -19.45
C GLN A 788 78.63 38.43 -18.95
N ASN A 789 78.19 39.67 -19.20
CA ASN A 789 76.93 40.29 -18.76
C ASN A 789 75.72 39.67 -19.49
N GLY A 790 74.45 39.90 -19.15
CA GLY A 790 73.87 40.86 -18.20
C GLY A 790 72.95 41.89 -18.90
N LYS A 791 71.66 41.55 -19.00
CA LYS A 791 70.48 42.35 -19.46
C LYS A 791 70.38 42.69 -20.97
N GLY A 792 69.13 42.66 -21.48
CA GLY A 792 68.77 42.76 -22.91
C GLY A 792 68.54 44.20 -23.44
N PRO A 793 68.04 44.33 -24.68
CA PRO A 793 66.59 44.60 -24.87
C PRO A 793 65.96 43.81 -26.06
N ALA A 794 64.89 44.33 -26.66
CA ALA A 794 63.82 43.61 -27.39
C ALA A 794 63.84 43.68 -28.94
N ASP A 795 62.89 42.94 -29.53
CA ASP A 795 62.32 42.98 -30.90
C ASP A 795 63.24 42.57 -32.09
N GLY A 796 62.77 41.84 -33.11
CA GLY A 796 61.44 41.26 -33.37
C GLY A 796 61.35 40.50 -34.71
N SER A 797 60.14 40.13 -35.13
CA SER A 797 59.73 39.30 -36.32
C SER A 797 59.99 37.78 -36.20
N ALA A 798 59.06 36.89 -36.60
CA ALA A 798 57.87 37.08 -37.43
C ALA A 798 56.52 36.71 -36.78
N ASP A 799 55.55 37.62 -36.96
CA ASP A 799 54.09 37.58 -36.73
C ASP A 799 53.31 36.71 -37.76
N PRO A 800 51.95 36.66 -37.82
CA PRO A 800 50.89 37.27 -36.96
C PRO A 800 49.91 36.25 -36.31
N ASN A 801 49.29 36.49 -35.14
CA ASN A 801 48.10 37.33 -34.82
C ASN A 801 46.75 36.88 -35.46
N PRO A 802 45.56 37.19 -34.86
CA PRO A 802 45.27 37.73 -33.51
C PRO A 802 44.15 36.98 -32.74
N VAL A 803 43.91 37.40 -31.49
CA VAL A 803 42.68 37.12 -30.71
C VAL A 803 41.81 38.38 -30.67
N THR A 804 40.52 38.27 -30.99
CA THR A 804 39.47 39.13 -30.41
C THR A 804 38.12 38.41 -30.26
N THR A 805 37.57 38.46 -29.06
CA THR A 805 36.24 38.06 -28.58
C THR A 805 35.07 38.92 -29.09
N PRO A 806 33.78 38.55 -28.85
CA PRO A 806 33.17 37.23 -28.63
C PRO A 806 32.12 36.99 -29.78
N PRO A 807 30.79 36.72 -29.66
CA PRO A 807 29.87 36.48 -28.52
C PRO A 807 29.47 35.00 -28.30
N VAL A 808 28.67 34.81 -27.25
CA VAL A 808 27.82 33.67 -26.85
C VAL A 808 26.81 33.24 -27.92
N THR A 809 26.65 31.91 -28.13
CA THR A 809 25.35 31.21 -28.24
C THR A 809 25.55 29.72 -27.90
N ALA A 810 24.86 29.30 -26.83
CA ALA A 810 24.16 28.05 -26.51
C ALA A 810 24.68 26.64 -26.94
N PRO A 811 24.36 25.58 -26.17
CA PRO A 811 24.89 24.23 -26.40
C PRO A 811 24.25 23.54 -27.61
N PRO A 812 24.93 22.60 -28.28
CA PRO A 812 24.29 21.70 -29.23
C PRO A 812 23.28 20.82 -28.47
N ALA A 813 22.05 20.79 -28.96
CA ALA A 813 20.94 20.11 -28.29
C ALA A 813 21.25 18.63 -28.05
N SER A 814 21.28 18.23 -26.78
CA SER A 814 20.69 16.96 -26.39
C SER A 814 19.28 16.94 -26.95
N SER A 815 18.87 15.81 -27.55
CA SER A 815 17.45 15.53 -27.64
C SER A 815 16.96 15.33 -26.21
N ASP A 816 16.42 16.39 -25.60
CA ASP A 816 15.65 16.31 -24.38
C ASP A 816 14.33 15.61 -24.73
N THR A 817 14.40 14.30 -25.00
CA THR A 817 13.31 13.40 -24.64
C THR A 817 13.18 13.53 -23.13
N ILE A 818 12.26 14.40 -22.70
CA ILE A 818 11.70 14.35 -21.36
C ILE A 818 11.35 12.88 -21.14
N PRO A 819 12.00 12.17 -20.19
CA PRO A 819 11.74 10.76 -20.01
C PRO A 819 10.26 10.63 -19.66
N GLU A 820 9.52 9.95 -20.54
CA GLU A 820 8.08 9.80 -20.36
C GLU A 820 7.86 9.17 -18.99
N LYS A 821 7.13 9.86 -18.10
CA LYS A 821 6.67 9.28 -16.84
C LYS A 821 5.52 8.35 -17.20
N PRO A 822 5.68 7.01 -17.20
CA PRO A 822 4.58 6.10 -17.50
C PRO A 822 3.41 6.33 -16.55
N LEU A 823 2.19 6.16 -17.07
CA LEU A 823 0.99 6.07 -16.24
C LEU A 823 1.03 4.73 -15.51
N LEU A 824 0.86 4.74 -14.19
CA LEU A 824 0.88 3.54 -13.37
C LEU A 824 -0.55 3.13 -12.99
N THR A 825 -0.94 1.91 -13.35
CA THR A 825 -2.19 1.28 -12.87
C THR A 825 -1.86 0.01 -12.08
N ALA A 826 -2.81 -0.46 -11.25
CA ALA A 826 -2.67 -1.73 -10.53
C ALA A 826 -3.96 -2.57 -10.66
N THR A 827 -3.80 -3.86 -10.91
CA THR A 827 -4.91 -4.82 -11.02
C THR A 827 -4.64 -6.06 -10.16
N VAL A 828 -5.69 -6.76 -9.75
CA VAL A 828 -5.56 -8.08 -9.10
C VAL A 828 -5.75 -9.15 -10.15
N VAL A 829 -4.80 -10.08 -10.24
CA VAL A 829 -4.82 -11.18 -11.20
C VAL A 829 -4.94 -12.50 -10.44
N GLU A 830 -5.97 -13.28 -10.77
CA GLU A 830 -6.18 -14.64 -10.24
C GLU A 830 -5.54 -15.68 -11.18
N GLU A 831 -4.62 -16.49 -10.67
CA GLU A 831 -3.99 -17.60 -11.40
C GLU A 831 -4.41 -18.96 -10.80
N GLY A 832 -5.57 -19.47 -11.24
CA GLY A 832 -6.06 -20.79 -10.85
C GLY A 832 -6.56 -20.86 -9.39
N GLU A 833 -6.25 -21.95 -8.69
CA GLU A 833 -6.66 -22.17 -7.28
C GLU A 833 -5.74 -21.49 -6.24
N GLN A 834 -4.90 -20.52 -6.64
CA GLN A 834 -4.02 -19.78 -5.72
C GLN A 834 -4.59 -18.41 -5.35
N GLU A 835 -4.20 -17.90 -4.18
CA GLU A 835 -4.53 -16.53 -3.74
C GLU A 835 -4.08 -15.51 -4.80
N GLY A 836 -4.99 -14.59 -5.16
CA GLY A 836 -4.75 -13.58 -6.19
C GLY A 836 -3.54 -12.70 -5.90
N LYS A 837 -2.87 -12.22 -6.94
CA LYS A 837 -1.66 -11.37 -6.83
C LYS A 837 -1.91 -10.00 -7.42
N THR A 838 -1.35 -8.96 -6.80
CA THR A 838 -1.39 -7.61 -7.37
C THR A 838 -0.35 -7.51 -8.50
N GLN A 839 -0.77 -6.96 -9.65
CA GLN A 839 0.08 -6.66 -10.79
C GLN A 839 0.11 -5.14 -10.99
N LEU A 840 1.31 -4.56 -11.01
CA LEU A 840 1.55 -3.18 -11.40
C LEU A 840 1.79 -3.11 -12.91
N SER A 841 1.17 -2.14 -13.59
CA SER A 841 1.30 -1.94 -15.04
C SER A 841 1.69 -0.50 -15.34
N PHE A 842 2.88 -0.31 -15.89
CA PHE A 842 3.45 0.96 -16.33
C PHE A 842 3.19 1.14 -17.82
N HIS A 843 2.39 2.13 -18.19
CA HIS A 843 1.93 2.38 -19.56
C HIS A 843 2.69 3.54 -20.20
N PHE A 844 3.13 3.35 -21.45
CA PHE A 844 3.94 4.28 -22.23
C PHE A 844 3.26 4.57 -23.57
N LYS A 845 3.26 5.85 -23.96
CA LYS A 845 2.91 6.34 -25.30
C LYS A 845 4.06 6.04 -26.27
N GLN A 846 5.31 6.25 -25.84
CA GLN A 846 6.51 6.01 -26.66
C GLN A 846 7.07 4.58 -26.48
N PRO A 847 7.14 3.76 -27.56
CA PRO A 847 7.68 2.40 -27.46
C PRO A 847 9.16 2.34 -27.08
N ALA A 848 9.95 3.37 -27.44
CA ALA A 848 11.35 3.49 -27.04
C ALA A 848 11.52 3.63 -25.51
N ALA A 849 10.63 4.37 -24.83
CA ALA A 849 10.64 4.51 -23.38
C ALA A 849 10.29 3.18 -22.68
N CYS A 850 9.28 2.46 -23.18
CA CYS A 850 8.93 1.11 -22.72
C CYS A 850 10.11 0.12 -22.81
N ARG A 851 10.90 0.17 -23.89
CA ARG A 851 12.09 -0.69 -24.09
C ARG A 851 13.25 -0.33 -23.14
N GLY A 852 13.40 0.96 -22.82
CA GLY A 852 14.44 1.45 -21.90
C GLY A 852 14.13 1.22 -20.42
N PHE A 853 12.86 1.01 -20.06
CA PHE A 853 12.43 0.91 -18.67
C PHE A 853 12.91 -0.39 -17.98
N ASN A 854 13.58 -0.22 -16.84
CA ASN A 854 14.04 -1.26 -15.93
C ASN A 854 13.67 -0.84 -14.49
N VAL A 855 13.80 -1.77 -13.55
CA VAL A 855 13.49 -1.58 -12.13
C VAL A 855 14.58 -2.31 -11.34
N ASP A 856 15.51 -1.57 -10.72
CA ASP A 856 16.54 -2.17 -9.86
C ASP A 856 16.06 -2.28 -8.40
N GLU A 857 15.23 -1.33 -7.94
CA GLU A 857 14.62 -1.26 -6.61
C GLU A 857 13.16 -0.76 -6.72
N LEU A 858 12.21 -1.51 -6.14
CA LEU A 858 10.78 -1.21 -6.11
C LEU A 858 10.29 -1.14 -4.67
N GLN A 859 9.71 -0.01 -4.27
CA GLN A 859 9.11 0.20 -2.95
C GLN A 859 7.68 0.74 -3.09
N ILE A 860 6.71 0.15 -2.38
CA ILE A 860 5.32 0.63 -2.33
C ILE A 860 5.10 1.27 -0.96
N VAL A 861 4.69 2.54 -0.95
CA VAL A 861 4.49 3.33 0.28
C VAL A 861 2.99 3.50 0.52
N GLY A 862 2.56 3.23 1.74
CA GLY A 862 1.16 3.36 2.15
C GLY A 862 0.79 4.76 2.64
N ASN A 863 -0.51 5.04 2.74
CA ASN A 863 -1.09 6.32 3.15
C ASN A 863 -0.68 6.81 4.56
N ASP A 864 -0.04 5.94 5.37
CA ASP A 864 0.54 6.25 6.68
C ASP A 864 2.08 6.41 6.65
N ALA A 865 2.66 6.50 5.45
CA ALA A 865 4.09 6.45 5.15
C ALA A 865 4.81 5.15 5.55
N SER A 866 4.08 4.06 5.80
CA SER A 866 4.67 2.72 5.97
C SER A 866 5.11 2.11 4.63
N THR A 867 6.11 1.22 4.66
CA THR A 867 6.48 0.42 3.47
C THR A 867 5.56 -0.79 3.36
N LEU A 868 4.65 -0.77 2.40
CA LEU A 868 3.71 -1.87 2.14
C LEU A 868 4.36 -3.02 1.37
N PHE A 869 5.35 -2.73 0.52
CA PHE A 869 6.13 -3.73 -0.23
C PHE A 869 7.51 -3.18 -0.60
N GLU A 870 8.49 -4.07 -0.74
CA GLU A 870 9.86 -3.75 -1.17
C GLU A 870 10.44 -4.95 -1.90
N ALA A 871 11.07 -4.73 -3.07
CA ALA A 871 11.75 -5.76 -3.85
C ALA A 871 12.95 -5.19 -4.61
N ALA A 872 14.08 -5.90 -4.56
CA ALA A 872 15.22 -5.64 -5.42
C ALA A 872 15.10 -6.47 -6.72
N SER A 873 15.24 -5.80 -7.86
CA SER A 873 15.22 -6.38 -9.22
C SER A 873 14.04 -7.33 -9.50
N PRO A 874 12.77 -6.88 -9.39
CA PRO A 874 11.59 -7.70 -9.64
C PRO A 874 11.49 -8.16 -11.10
N GLU A 875 10.79 -9.27 -11.35
CA GLU A 875 10.62 -9.82 -12.70
C GLU A 875 9.65 -8.97 -13.54
N LEU A 876 10.10 -8.58 -14.75
CA LEU A 876 9.42 -7.63 -15.64
C LEU A 876 8.92 -8.33 -16.93
N THR A 877 7.63 -8.26 -17.21
CA THR A 877 7.06 -8.68 -18.51
C THR A 877 6.72 -7.45 -19.35
N ARG A 878 7.25 -7.37 -20.58
CA ARG A 878 7.18 -6.18 -21.44
C ARG A 878 6.39 -6.46 -22.72
N VAL A 879 5.54 -5.52 -23.13
CA VAL A 879 4.84 -5.50 -24.42
C VAL A 879 4.97 -4.08 -24.98
N CYS A 880 5.98 -3.83 -25.81
CA CYS A 880 6.22 -2.53 -26.45
C CYS A 880 5.94 -2.65 -27.96
N ALA A 881 5.24 -1.69 -28.55
CA ALA A 881 4.95 -1.68 -29.99
C ALA A 881 6.24 -1.51 -30.85
N ASP A 882 6.15 -1.84 -32.14
CA ASP A 882 7.20 -1.56 -33.13
C ASP A 882 6.92 -0.26 -33.89
N GLU A 883 7.99 0.48 -34.23
CA GLU A 883 7.88 1.72 -34.99
C GLU A 883 7.46 1.45 -36.43
N THR A 884 6.39 2.10 -36.89
CA THR A 884 5.89 2.01 -38.26
C THR A 884 6.87 2.69 -39.23
N PRO A 885 7.53 1.98 -40.17
CA PRO A 885 8.50 2.59 -41.06
C PRO A 885 7.84 3.08 -42.36
N GLY A 886 7.91 4.38 -42.62
CA GLY A 886 7.62 4.99 -43.91
C GLY A 886 8.84 4.98 -44.85
N GLU A 887 8.58 4.66 -46.12
CA GLU A 887 9.44 4.72 -47.32
C GLU A 887 10.56 5.80 -47.33
N ALA A 888 11.72 5.62 -47.98
CA ALA A 888 12.35 4.51 -48.71
C ALA A 888 13.84 4.83 -49.00
N GLU A 889 14.69 3.84 -49.35
CA GLU A 889 15.56 3.86 -50.55
C GLU A 889 16.53 2.65 -50.67
N ALA A 890 16.74 2.23 -51.93
CA ALA A 890 17.93 1.62 -52.55
C ALA A 890 18.67 0.41 -51.91
N ASP A 891 18.46 -0.76 -52.52
CA ASP A 891 19.42 -1.88 -52.63
C ASP A 891 20.70 -1.41 -53.38
N PRO A 892 21.93 -1.88 -53.04
CA PRO A 892 22.40 -3.09 -53.74
C PRO A 892 23.34 -4.05 -52.96
N SER A 893 23.19 -5.35 -53.26
CA SER A 893 24.27 -6.32 -53.52
C SER A 893 25.04 -6.98 -52.37
N GLY A 894 24.53 -8.14 -51.93
CA GLY A 894 25.19 -9.44 -52.19
C GLY A 894 26.29 -9.97 -51.26
N THR A 895 26.12 -11.20 -50.75
CA THR A 895 26.85 -12.42 -51.18
C THR A 895 26.32 -13.67 -50.42
N GLU A 896 26.29 -14.81 -51.14
CA GLU A 896 25.96 -16.20 -50.79
C GLU A 896 26.34 -16.67 -49.36
N ILE A 897 25.67 -17.66 -48.73
CA ILE A 897 25.75 -19.12 -49.01
C ILE A 897 24.59 -19.92 -48.35
N GLU A 898 24.09 -20.91 -49.10
CA GLU A 898 23.44 -22.21 -48.76
C GLU A 898 23.01 -22.53 -47.30
N SER A 899 21.87 -23.18 -47.01
CA SER A 899 21.44 -24.47 -47.60
C SER A 899 20.04 -24.96 -47.16
N THR A 900 19.28 -25.56 -48.10
CA THR A 900 18.29 -26.68 -47.96
C THR A 900 17.13 -26.65 -46.94
N ASP A 901 15.92 -27.16 -47.22
CA ASP A 901 15.20 -27.48 -48.47
C ASP A 901 13.71 -27.85 -48.13
N ASN A 902 12.86 -27.99 -49.16
CA ASN A 902 11.45 -28.45 -49.15
C ASN A 902 10.42 -27.53 -48.44
N GLN A 903 9.57 -26.71 -49.10
CA GLN A 903 8.70 -26.90 -50.28
C GLN A 903 7.40 -27.69 -50.02
N THR A 904 6.26 -26.99 -49.93
CA THR A 904 5.15 -27.19 -50.88
C THR A 904 4.14 -26.03 -50.85
N ASP A 905 3.80 -25.57 -52.04
CA ASP A 905 2.99 -24.39 -52.40
C ASP A 905 1.72 -24.93 -53.16
N PRO A 906 0.90 -24.13 -53.90
CA PRO A 906 -0.10 -23.15 -53.47
C PRO A 906 -1.53 -23.45 -54.03
N LYS A 907 -2.51 -22.55 -53.81
CA LYS A 907 -3.39 -21.93 -54.85
C LYS A 907 -4.45 -20.99 -54.21
N THR A 908 -4.55 -19.68 -54.51
CA THR A 908 -4.84 -18.90 -55.74
C THR A 908 -6.33 -18.75 -56.10
N GLY A 909 -6.80 -17.50 -56.13
CA GLY A 909 -7.86 -16.98 -57.03
C GLY A 909 -9.27 -16.81 -56.43
N THR A 910 -10.12 -15.87 -56.90
CA THR A 910 -9.95 -14.75 -57.85
C THR A 910 -11.07 -13.71 -57.60
N ALA A 911 -10.75 -12.45 -57.90
CA ALA A 911 -11.57 -11.23 -57.87
C ALA A 911 -12.86 -11.20 -58.72
N GLU A 912 -13.76 -10.27 -58.33
CA GLU A 912 -14.73 -9.48 -59.11
C GLU A 912 -15.37 -8.47 -58.12
N GLY A 913 -15.54 -7.16 -58.34
CA GLY A 913 -15.11 -6.30 -59.44
C GLY A 913 -16.26 -5.61 -60.18
N GLU A 914 -16.79 -4.49 -59.68
CA GLU A 914 -17.49 -3.49 -60.51
C GLU A 914 -17.52 -2.10 -59.85
N ASP A 915 -17.64 -1.06 -60.69
CA ASP A 915 -17.23 0.33 -60.44
C ASP A 915 -18.22 1.30 -61.14
N SER A 916 -18.61 2.42 -60.50
CA SER A 916 -19.40 3.46 -61.16
C SER A 916 -19.38 4.85 -60.46
N SER A 917 -18.42 5.67 -60.89
CA SER A 917 -18.58 7.08 -61.32
C SER A 917 -19.32 8.13 -60.43
N ASP A 918 -18.51 9.09 -59.98
CA ASP A 918 -18.76 10.52 -59.70
C ASP A 918 -19.54 11.27 -60.84
N PRO A 919 -20.10 12.50 -60.65
CA PRO A 919 -19.27 13.72 -60.42
C PRO A 919 -19.86 14.95 -59.66
N ALA A 920 -18.97 15.59 -58.89
CA ALA A 920 -18.57 17.03 -58.87
C ALA A 920 -19.57 18.20 -58.63
N GLU A 921 -19.22 19.04 -57.63
CA GLU A 921 -19.20 20.53 -57.58
C GLU A 921 -18.74 20.93 -56.14
N GLY A 922 -17.97 21.99 -55.83
CA GLY A 922 -17.24 23.00 -56.62
C GLY A 922 -16.71 24.13 -55.69
N GLU A 923 -15.38 24.25 -55.57
CA GLU A 923 -14.54 25.36 -55.03
C GLU A 923 -15.10 26.40 -54.02
N ALA A 924 -14.39 26.56 -52.88
CA ALA A 924 -13.67 27.80 -52.52
C ALA A 924 -12.77 27.60 -51.28
N VAL A 925 -11.46 27.76 -51.45
CA VAL A 925 -10.48 27.83 -50.33
C VAL A 925 -9.85 29.21 -50.34
N GLU A 926 -10.09 29.99 -49.29
CA GLU A 926 -9.28 31.18 -48.98
C GLU A 926 -8.34 30.85 -47.81
N SER A 927 -7.07 31.15 -48.01
CA SER A 927 -5.99 30.90 -47.05
C SER A 927 -5.95 31.96 -45.95
N SER A 928 -5.90 31.54 -44.70
CA SER A 928 -5.33 32.32 -43.60
C SER A 928 -4.41 31.45 -42.76
N GLU A 929 -3.15 31.88 -42.65
CA GLU A 929 -2.17 31.26 -41.75
C GLU A 929 -2.48 31.64 -40.30
N SER A 930 -2.63 30.64 -39.43
CA SER A 930 -2.42 30.82 -37.99
C SER A 930 -1.56 29.66 -37.48
N VAL A 931 -0.33 29.97 -37.11
CA VAL A 931 0.61 29.00 -36.51
C VAL A 931 0.03 28.54 -35.16
N GLY A 932 -0.16 27.23 -35.03
CA GLY A 932 -0.47 26.55 -33.78
C GLY A 932 0.24 25.20 -33.75
N ASP A 933 0.99 24.93 -32.69
CA ASP A 933 1.74 23.69 -32.54
C ASP A 933 0.79 22.49 -32.49
N ALA A 934 0.92 21.58 -33.46
CA ALA A 934 0.23 20.30 -33.48
C ALA A 934 0.98 19.30 -32.59
N GLN A 935 0.59 19.23 -31.33
CA GLN A 935 1.03 18.15 -30.44
C GLN A 935 0.21 16.89 -30.76
N GLU A 936 0.85 15.86 -31.31
CA GLU A 936 0.16 14.63 -31.72
C GLU A 936 -0.47 13.88 -30.54
N ASN A 937 -1.76 13.54 -30.65
CA ASN A 937 -2.45 12.65 -29.71
C ASN A 937 -1.92 11.21 -29.85
N GLN A 938 -0.94 10.84 -29.04
CA GLN A 938 -0.47 9.46 -28.91
C GLN A 938 -1.15 8.75 -27.73
N THR A 939 -1.84 7.65 -28.01
CA THR A 939 -2.44 6.74 -27.01
C THR A 939 -1.38 5.86 -26.35
N TYR A 940 -1.63 5.41 -25.13
CA TYR A 940 -0.76 4.42 -24.46
C TYR A 940 -0.77 3.10 -25.24
N SER A 941 0.33 2.81 -25.95
CA SER A 941 0.44 1.72 -26.92
C SER A 941 1.36 0.58 -26.44
N SER A 942 2.08 0.82 -25.35
CA SER A 942 3.16 -0.02 -24.85
C SER A 942 3.09 -0.13 -23.33
N GLN A 943 3.38 -1.29 -22.75
CA GLN A 943 3.33 -1.50 -21.29
C GLN A 943 4.45 -2.38 -20.76
N VAL A 944 4.86 -2.11 -19.51
CA VAL A 944 5.72 -2.97 -18.70
C VAL A 944 4.98 -3.36 -17.43
N THR A 945 4.97 -4.65 -17.11
CA THR A 945 4.17 -5.21 -16.01
C THR A 945 5.06 -5.90 -14.99
N VAL A 946 4.71 -5.74 -13.71
CA VAL A 946 5.43 -6.29 -12.55
C VAL A 946 4.41 -7.04 -11.69
N LYS A 947 4.60 -8.35 -11.52
CA LYS A 947 3.76 -9.15 -10.62
C LYS A 947 4.36 -9.14 -9.22
N LEU A 948 3.57 -8.74 -8.23
CA LEU A 948 3.97 -8.82 -6.82
C LEU A 948 3.81 -10.27 -6.32
N ASP A 949 4.61 -10.66 -5.34
CA ASP A 949 4.54 -12.00 -4.74
C ASP A 949 3.37 -12.18 -3.75
N LYS A 950 2.62 -11.11 -3.48
CA LYS A 950 1.49 -11.04 -2.55
C LYS A 950 0.33 -10.19 -3.07
N LEU A 951 -0.86 -10.44 -2.53
CA LEU A 951 -1.99 -9.52 -2.67
C LEU A 951 -1.75 -8.25 -1.85
N LEU A 952 -2.05 -7.10 -2.44
CA LEU A 952 -1.89 -5.80 -1.81
C LEU A 952 -3.14 -4.96 -2.04
N ASP A 953 -3.72 -4.43 -0.96
CA ASP A 953 -4.89 -3.55 -1.01
C ASP A 953 -4.49 -2.20 -1.61
N VAL A 954 -4.87 -1.98 -2.86
CA VAL A 954 -4.52 -0.81 -3.65
C VAL A 954 -5.06 0.49 -3.02
N SER A 955 -6.15 0.42 -2.24
CA SER A 955 -6.72 1.59 -1.56
C SER A 955 -5.84 2.15 -0.44
N LEU A 956 -4.86 1.37 0.03
CA LEU A 956 -3.92 1.77 1.08
C LEU A 956 -2.63 2.39 0.52
N VAL A 957 -2.41 2.35 -0.80
CA VAL A 957 -1.19 2.84 -1.46
C VAL A 957 -1.23 4.36 -1.64
N GLU A 958 -0.22 5.07 -1.13
CA GLU A 958 -0.01 6.50 -1.39
C GLU A 958 0.70 6.69 -2.73
N LYS A 959 1.76 5.90 -2.95
CA LYS A 959 2.66 5.99 -4.11
C LYS A 959 3.51 4.73 -4.28
N VAL A 960 4.03 4.54 -5.48
CA VAL A 960 5.03 3.54 -5.80
C VAL A 960 6.34 4.24 -6.16
N VAL A 961 7.44 3.84 -5.53
CA VAL A 961 8.79 4.36 -5.78
C VAL A 961 9.58 3.30 -6.55
N VAL A 962 10.14 3.69 -7.70
CA VAL A 962 11.01 2.86 -8.54
C VAL A 962 12.34 3.60 -8.69
N ASP A 963 13.44 2.99 -8.26
CA ASP A 963 14.80 3.56 -8.38
C ASP A 963 14.91 5.01 -7.84
N GLY A 964 14.14 5.32 -6.78
CA GLY A 964 14.04 6.65 -6.16
C GLY A 964 13.06 7.63 -6.83
N VAL A 965 12.38 7.24 -7.91
CA VAL A 965 11.37 8.04 -8.64
C VAL A 965 9.96 7.68 -8.19
N SER A 966 9.13 8.68 -7.87
CA SER A 966 7.76 8.49 -7.35
C SER A 966 6.70 8.47 -8.46
N TYR A 967 5.86 7.44 -8.43
CA TYR A 967 4.72 7.20 -9.32
C TYR A 967 3.42 7.17 -8.52
N ASP A 968 2.42 7.84 -9.06
CA ASP A 968 1.11 8.01 -8.46
C ASP A 968 0.16 7.01 -9.15
N LEU A 969 -0.65 6.31 -8.37
CA LEU A 969 -1.45 5.20 -8.86
C LEU A 969 -2.76 5.73 -9.46
N SER A 970 -3.03 5.37 -10.72
CA SER A 970 -4.14 5.90 -11.53
C SER A 970 -5.18 4.83 -11.83
N ASP A 971 -6.44 5.24 -11.97
CA ASP A 971 -7.54 4.38 -12.42
C ASP A 971 -7.37 3.99 -13.91
N GLU A 972 -7.85 2.81 -14.30
CA GLU A 972 -7.77 2.35 -15.71
C GLU A 972 -8.51 3.27 -16.70
N SER A 973 -9.48 4.07 -16.24
CA SER A 973 -10.15 5.09 -17.05
C SER A 973 -9.20 6.18 -17.58
N ALA A 974 -8.06 6.41 -16.92
CA ALA A 974 -7.04 7.37 -17.37
C ALA A 974 -6.23 6.89 -18.59
N LEU A 975 -6.44 5.65 -19.05
CA LEU A 975 -5.87 5.14 -20.31
C LEU A 975 -6.64 5.64 -21.55
N SER A 976 -7.82 6.23 -21.36
CA SER A 976 -8.71 6.72 -22.42
C SER A 976 -9.18 8.16 -22.14
N GLU A 977 -8.40 9.14 -22.59
CA GLU A 977 -8.75 10.57 -22.49
C GLU A 977 -9.92 10.93 -23.43
N GLU A 978 -11.15 11.06 -22.89
CA GLU A 978 -12.18 11.95 -23.45
C GLU A 978 -12.07 13.34 -22.81
N PRO A 979 -12.27 14.45 -23.56
CA PRO A 979 -12.02 15.78 -23.05
C PRO A 979 -13.14 16.29 -22.12
N GLU A 980 -12.79 16.63 -20.88
CA GLU A 980 -13.66 17.43 -20.00
C GLU A 980 -13.87 18.84 -20.60
N GLN A 981 -15.13 19.23 -20.79
CA GLN A 981 -15.48 20.60 -21.13
C GLN A 981 -15.47 21.48 -19.87
N THR A 982 -14.52 22.42 -19.82
CA THR A 982 -14.51 23.49 -18.81
C THR A 982 -15.69 24.44 -19.00
N PRO A 983 -16.43 24.83 -17.94
CA PRO A 983 -17.47 25.85 -18.04
C PRO A 983 -16.87 27.25 -18.23
N GLU A 984 -17.46 28.05 -19.12
CA GLU A 984 -17.02 29.42 -19.41
C GLU A 984 -17.26 30.38 -18.23
N ASN A 985 -16.40 31.40 -18.11
CA ASN A 985 -16.54 32.47 -17.12
C ASN A 985 -17.74 33.37 -17.44
N GLU A 986 -18.67 33.53 -16.48
CA GLU A 986 -19.56 34.69 -16.49
C GLU A 986 -18.79 35.98 -16.14
N THR A 987 -18.77 36.94 -17.06
CA THR A 987 -18.19 38.27 -16.84
C THR A 987 -19.18 39.20 -16.15
N ASP A 988 -18.70 39.89 -15.12
CA ASP A 988 -19.35 40.98 -14.41
C ASP A 988 -19.38 42.28 -15.26
N GLU A 989 -20.57 42.70 -15.71
CA GLU A 989 -20.89 44.10 -16.02
C GLU A 989 -22.30 44.41 -15.47
N GLY A 990 -22.41 45.37 -14.55
CA GLY A 990 -23.63 45.59 -13.76
C GLY A 990 -24.45 46.83 -14.12
N VAL A 991 -25.66 46.90 -13.52
CA VAL A 991 -26.39 48.09 -13.02
C VAL A 991 -27.36 47.62 -11.92
#